data_AF-A0AAE0Y9W4-F1
#
_entry.id   AF-A0AAE0Y9W4-F1
#
_cell.length_a   1.000
_cell.length_b   1.000
_cell.length_c   1.000
_cell.angle_alpha   90.00
_cell.angle_beta   90.00
_cell.angle_gamma   90.00
#
_symmetry.space_group_name_H-M   'P 1'
#
loop_
_entity.id
_entity.type
_entity.pdbx_description
1 polymer ?
#
loop_
_entity_poly.entity_id
_entity_poly.type
_entity_poly.pdbx_seq_one_letter_code
_entity_poly.pdbx_strand_id
1 'polypeptide(L)'
;MGTRPNGEEVVLTAVKRNGCAMMRMERLKKCDINLKKVHHIAGGPYRGILVNKQADQLDTVGPCEGRVEFMAYLINSDHNNEAIRDRWTLRFWFRGQSDGVTKKQTLTEYFSELISPKTLPRKYVGFVKRALVLLQRYSLIKRLELEVEELDGEEDDLPPIKSFVSVFTPDSYTYRFVPEVPVESKTFLAFKIKAGCDANLSLCAVYGDVERKTYEISLGAENNARSFIRDGSLGPIKAESHTVNLLSENEFRYFWISWADHHVQVGKGAKQGQDIFLSWVVPPNRQFKVNSMAVATSRQTKGQWEFAEIIDAKDLNKNKRNKIKLSLLWLAKKQKMLQVLEDAYPISITTNTLFRKCTVKQGDTITAVVMLKDMEKKGLVREVEKGVWIRMQNKEEITEHAVHMVKDLPMLTGEDQPTIGLITTLYHEKLAVDAMMEDKKTYIKYKTESESQVYTLGNIGSYRVVSTKLAKMGDTEADVVAAENTVTRLLGTFSQIAHVFMVGIGGAVPSYTDHDKHVRLGDVVVSTPTDDTGAIYVYCSKVEKIKKASGYSYVTRIFSPKEQVLTNAALKMKRQVESSLPTAPRPWDQYIESGKDTLRGQESNFHRPMIQRDKLFYTKPDGDVIQVDHPRPQGFTARHNREGQTQVRYGVIACGQRVARADPVRTDFAHMNSVKAFQQEHDAVLESLEGNCCESYLVVLGMCDYADGSKKEWMSYAALAAAAYVKSLILTM
;
A
#
# COMPACT_ATOMS: atom_id res chain seq x y z
N MET A 1 -21.37 17.59 35.49
CA MET A 1 -20.18 18.31 35.98
C MET A 1 -18.97 17.43 35.75
N GLY A 2 -18.16 17.71 34.71
CA GLY A 2 -16.98 16.92 34.37
C GLY A 2 -15.73 17.59 34.94
N THR A 3 -15.02 16.87 35.80
CA THR A 3 -13.74 17.22 36.41
C THR A 3 -12.67 17.44 35.32
N ARG A 4 -12.02 18.61 35.34
CA ARG A 4 -10.90 18.94 34.43
C ARG A 4 -9.66 18.19 34.90
N PRO A 5 -9.03 17.32 34.09
CA PRO A 5 -7.71 16.81 34.40
C PRO A 5 -6.67 17.87 34.02
N ASN A 6 -5.80 18.21 34.97
CA ASN A 6 -4.57 19.01 34.85
C ASN A 6 -4.72 20.54 34.83
N GLY A 7 -3.96 21.21 35.72
CA GLY A 7 -3.92 22.66 35.93
C GLY A 7 -3.26 23.46 34.80
N GLU A 8 -3.77 23.33 33.58
CA GLU A 8 -3.32 24.03 32.38
C GLU A 8 -4.42 24.95 31.83
N GLU A 9 -4.03 26.07 31.23
CA GLU A 9 -4.90 27.05 30.58
C GLU A 9 -4.49 27.21 29.12
N VAL A 10 -5.44 27.55 28.24
CA VAL A 10 -5.12 27.91 26.83
C VAL A 10 -4.76 29.38 26.79
N VAL A 11 -3.60 29.71 26.23
CA VAL A 11 -3.10 31.09 26.12
C VAL A 11 -3.01 31.48 24.65
N LEU A 12 -3.60 32.63 24.31
CA LEU A 12 -3.48 33.28 23.01
C LEU A 12 -2.45 34.42 23.11
N THR A 13 -1.45 34.41 22.24
CA THR A 13 -0.51 35.51 22.04
C THR A 13 -0.51 35.91 20.57
N ALA A 14 -0.76 37.19 20.29
CA ALA A 14 -0.74 37.74 18.94
C ALA A 14 0.56 38.52 18.70
N VAL A 15 1.11 38.41 17.48
CA VAL A 15 2.27 39.14 16.99
C VAL A 15 1.99 39.62 15.57
N LYS A 16 2.45 40.84 15.25
CA LYS A 16 2.33 41.42 13.92
C LYS A 16 3.73 41.74 13.41
N ARG A 17 4.13 41.17 12.27
CA ARG A 17 5.46 41.37 11.69
C ARG A 17 5.34 41.47 10.16
N ASN A 18 5.83 42.58 9.59
CA ASN A 18 5.92 42.79 8.13
C ASN A 18 4.64 42.42 7.34
N GLY A 19 3.47 42.96 7.72
CA GLY A 19 2.21 42.67 7.02
C GLY A 19 1.57 41.31 7.36
N CYS A 20 2.32 40.40 7.99
CA CYS A 20 1.82 39.10 8.42
C CYS A 20 1.28 39.15 9.86
N ALA A 21 0.05 38.68 10.05
CA ALA A 21 -0.57 38.52 11.36
C ALA A 21 -0.40 37.08 11.85
N MET A 22 0.27 36.90 12.99
CA MET A 22 0.50 35.59 13.59
C MET A 22 -0.18 35.51 14.97
N MET A 23 -0.91 34.43 15.20
CA MET A 23 -1.55 34.10 16.46
C MET A 23 -1.09 32.73 16.95
N ARG A 24 -0.45 32.70 18.11
CA ARG A 24 -0.07 31.47 18.81
C ARG A 24 -1.10 31.15 19.88
N MET A 25 -1.70 29.98 19.76
CA MET A 25 -2.63 29.40 20.73
C MET A 25 -1.95 28.18 21.35
N GLU A 26 -1.66 28.20 22.64
CA GLU A 26 -0.91 27.13 23.29
C GLU A 26 -1.43 26.80 24.67
N ARG A 27 -1.23 25.56 25.08
CA ARG A 27 -1.60 25.11 26.42
C ARG A 27 -0.39 25.22 27.35
N LEU A 28 -0.54 26.00 28.42
CA LEU A 28 0.51 26.22 29.43
C LEU A 28 0.01 25.79 30.81
N LYS A 29 0.91 25.28 31.66
CA LYS A 29 0.59 25.04 33.08
C LYS A 29 0.42 26.37 33.78
N LYS A 30 -0.47 26.45 34.79
CA LYS A 30 -0.72 27.68 35.55
C LYS A 30 0.54 28.31 36.15
N CYS A 31 1.52 27.49 36.55
CA CYS A 31 2.81 27.96 37.07
C CYS A 31 3.69 28.64 36.01
N ASP A 32 3.51 28.30 34.73
CA ASP A 32 4.33 28.78 33.62
C ASP A 32 3.73 30.06 32.99
N ILE A 33 2.58 30.51 33.48
CA ILE A 33 1.85 31.66 32.94
C ILE A 33 2.30 32.93 33.64
N ASN A 34 2.90 33.83 32.88
CA ASN A 34 3.24 35.16 33.38
C ASN A 34 1.99 36.05 33.42
N LEU A 35 1.37 36.15 34.61
CA LEU A 35 0.15 36.93 34.82
C LEU A 35 0.30 38.42 34.47
N LYS A 36 1.51 38.99 34.50
CA LYS A 36 1.75 40.40 34.10
C LYS A 36 1.56 40.64 32.60
N LYS A 37 1.69 39.58 31.79
CA LYS A 37 1.48 39.61 30.32
C LYS A 37 0.04 39.37 29.93
N VAL A 38 -0.81 38.86 30.84
CA VAL A 38 -2.22 38.58 30.54
C VAL A 38 -2.99 39.90 30.48
N HIS A 39 -3.61 40.16 29.33
CA HIS A 39 -4.50 41.30 29.11
C HIS A 39 -5.94 40.95 29.51
N HIS A 40 -6.41 39.74 29.18
CA HIS A 40 -7.81 39.39 29.38
C HIS A 40 -7.98 37.92 29.76
N ILE A 41 -8.92 37.66 30.66
CA ILE A 41 -9.35 36.31 31.08
C ILE A 41 -10.77 36.11 30.57
N ALA A 42 -10.97 35.15 29.67
CA ALA A 42 -12.24 34.98 29.00
C ALA A 42 -13.30 34.31 29.91
N GLY A 43 -14.53 34.83 29.87
CA GLY A 43 -15.69 34.32 30.62
C GLY A 43 -16.64 33.45 29.78
N GLY A 44 -17.66 32.89 30.44
CA GLY A 44 -18.74 32.14 29.80
C GLY A 44 -18.26 30.91 29.01
N PRO A 45 -18.68 30.72 27.74
CA PRO A 45 -18.29 29.57 26.92
C PRO A 45 -16.78 29.53 26.57
N TYR A 46 -16.05 30.61 26.81
CA TYR A 46 -14.60 30.72 26.59
C TYR A 46 -13.78 30.56 27.88
N ARG A 47 -14.43 30.16 29.00
CA ARG A 47 -13.79 30.03 30.31
C ARG A 47 -12.59 29.08 30.26
N GLY A 48 -11.41 29.59 30.59
CA GLY A 48 -10.14 28.86 30.55
C GLY A 48 -9.22 29.24 29.38
N ILE A 49 -9.56 30.34 28.68
CA ILE A 49 -8.70 31.00 27.70
C ILE A 49 -8.18 32.31 28.30
N LEU A 50 -6.87 32.49 28.21
CA LEU A 50 -6.16 33.70 28.59
C LEU A 50 -5.63 34.37 27.33
N VAL A 51 -5.76 35.69 27.24
CA VAL A 51 -5.25 36.48 26.12
C VAL A 51 -4.13 37.36 26.63
N ASN A 52 -2.93 37.18 26.10
CA ASN A 52 -1.78 38.04 26.41
C ASN A 52 -1.90 39.39 25.70
N LYS A 53 -1.18 40.39 26.24
CA LYS A 53 -0.85 41.61 25.49
C LYS A 53 -0.12 41.20 24.20
N GLN A 54 -0.33 41.97 23.13
CA GLN A 54 0.38 41.77 21.87
C GLN A 54 1.89 41.80 22.14
N ALA A 55 2.63 40.86 21.53
CA ALA A 55 4.07 40.73 21.68
C ALA A 55 4.79 41.20 20.41
N ASP A 56 6.04 41.65 20.57
CA ASP A 56 6.89 42.08 19.43
C ASP A 56 7.48 40.87 18.70
N GLN A 57 7.77 39.79 19.45
CA GLN A 57 8.31 38.55 18.92
C GLN A 57 7.81 37.35 19.73
N LEU A 58 7.64 36.21 19.06
CA LEU A 58 7.36 34.93 19.69
C LEU A 58 8.65 34.12 19.88
N ASP A 59 8.74 33.39 20.98
CA ASP A 59 9.86 32.48 21.24
C ASP A 59 9.95 31.40 20.17
N THR A 60 11.19 31.02 19.81
CA THR A 60 11.49 29.97 18.84
C THR A 60 11.08 28.61 19.37
N VAL A 61 10.39 27.82 18.54
CA VAL A 61 9.90 26.49 18.89
C VAL A 61 10.27 25.51 17.79
N GLY A 62 10.41 24.23 18.14
CA GLY A 62 10.80 23.16 17.20
C GLY A 62 9.85 23.03 16.00
N PRO A 63 10.20 22.22 14.99
CA PRO A 63 9.41 22.09 13.76
C PRO A 63 7.98 21.65 14.06
N CYS A 64 7.01 22.18 13.31
CA CYS A 64 5.62 21.76 13.44
C CYS A 64 5.46 20.32 12.95
N GLU A 65 4.61 19.55 13.63
CA GLU A 65 4.32 18.15 13.31
C GLU A 65 3.14 18.00 12.34
N GLY A 66 2.40 19.09 12.10
CA GLY A 66 1.35 19.18 11.09
C GLY A 66 1.19 20.60 10.59
N ARG A 67 0.85 20.74 9.29
CA ARG A 67 0.63 22.04 8.64
C ARG A 67 -0.55 21.93 7.68
N VAL A 68 -1.41 22.94 7.68
CA VAL A 68 -2.50 23.12 6.72
C VAL A 68 -2.43 24.53 6.17
N GLU A 69 -2.54 24.67 4.86
CA GLU A 69 -2.54 25.97 4.18
C GLU A 69 -3.78 26.06 3.29
N PHE A 70 -4.46 27.20 3.31
CA PHE A 70 -5.64 27.44 2.48
C PHE A 70 -5.82 28.93 2.19
N MET A 71 -6.53 29.22 1.10
CA MET A 71 -6.88 30.58 0.70
C MET A 71 -8.23 30.98 1.31
N ALA A 72 -8.26 32.16 1.93
CA ALA A 72 -9.49 32.79 2.40
C ALA A 72 -9.80 34.01 1.51
N TYR A 73 -11.05 34.08 1.05
CA TYR A 73 -11.56 35.22 0.28
C TYR A 73 -12.51 35.99 1.20
N LEU A 74 -12.02 37.09 1.76
CA LEU A 74 -12.79 37.94 2.66
C LEU A 74 -13.44 39.05 1.85
N ILE A 75 -14.77 39.01 1.75
CA ILE A 75 -15.55 40.06 1.10
C ILE A 75 -15.80 41.14 2.14
N ASN A 76 -15.17 42.31 1.96
CA ASN A 76 -15.41 43.46 2.83
C ASN A 76 -16.69 44.17 2.37
N SER A 77 -17.67 44.31 3.28
CA SER A 77 -18.93 45.01 3.00
C SER A 77 -18.74 46.51 2.75
N ASP A 78 -17.62 47.07 3.20
CA ASP A 78 -17.38 48.52 3.25
C ASP A 78 -16.51 49.01 2.07
N HIS A 79 -15.83 48.08 1.36
CA HIS A 79 -14.99 48.36 0.18
C HIS A 79 -15.54 47.64 -1.06
N ASN A 80 -16.63 48.15 -1.64
CA ASN A 80 -17.12 47.77 -2.98
C ASN A 80 -17.35 46.26 -3.26
N ASN A 81 -17.46 45.40 -2.23
CA ASN A 81 -17.43 43.94 -2.36
C ASN A 81 -16.14 43.36 -2.96
N GLU A 82 -15.02 44.08 -2.90
CA GLU A 82 -13.73 43.52 -3.30
C GLU A 82 -13.32 42.41 -2.32
N ALA A 83 -12.93 41.26 -2.89
CA ALA A 83 -12.50 40.11 -2.12
C ALA A 83 -11.00 40.25 -1.81
N ILE A 84 -10.68 40.53 -0.54
CA ILE A 84 -9.31 40.46 -0.04
C ILE A 84 -8.90 38.99 0.01
N ARG A 85 -7.75 38.66 -0.57
CA ARG A 85 -7.21 37.31 -0.62
C ARG A 85 -6.12 37.16 0.41
N ASP A 86 -6.37 36.26 1.35
CA ASP A 86 -5.40 35.94 2.37
C ASP A 86 -4.95 34.49 2.23
N ARG A 87 -3.65 34.26 2.42
CA ARG A 87 -3.10 32.93 2.65
C ARG A 87 -3.08 32.64 4.15
N TRP A 88 -3.81 31.60 4.55
CA TRP A 88 -3.93 31.19 5.94
C TRP A 88 -3.16 29.91 6.16
N THR A 89 -2.20 29.95 7.08
CA THR A 89 -1.38 28.79 7.45
C THR A 89 -1.63 28.42 8.90
N LEU A 90 -2.09 27.19 9.14
CA LEU A 90 -2.22 26.58 10.46
C LEU A 90 -1.06 25.60 10.69
N ARG A 91 -0.30 25.78 11.77
CA ARG A 91 0.76 24.85 12.20
C ARG A 91 0.41 24.21 13.54
N PHE A 92 0.64 22.91 13.65
CA PHE A 92 0.24 22.09 14.78
C PHE A 92 1.45 21.45 15.46
N TRP A 93 1.43 21.45 16.79
CA TRP A 93 2.32 20.67 17.64
C TRP A 93 1.48 19.85 18.60
N PHE A 94 1.83 18.58 18.77
CA PHE A 94 1.07 17.62 19.57
C PHE A 94 1.76 17.34 20.90
N ARG A 95 1.00 16.77 21.83
CA ARG A 95 1.50 16.28 23.12
C ARG A 95 2.02 14.87 22.97
N GLY A 96 3.14 14.57 23.63
CA GLY A 96 3.65 13.21 23.79
C GLY A 96 4.11 12.53 22.50
N GLN A 97 4.39 11.24 22.63
CA GLN A 97 4.89 10.36 21.57
C GLN A 97 3.76 9.68 20.78
N SER A 98 2.57 10.31 20.65
CA SER A 98 1.48 9.70 19.88
C SER A 98 1.90 9.40 18.45
N ASP A 99 1.43 8.28 17.91
CA ASP A 99 1.82 7.83 16.57
C ASP A 99 1.36 8.82 15.47
N GLY A 100 2.00 8.73 14.30
CA GLY A 100 1.69 9.62 13.18
C GLY A 100 0.25 9.50 12.68
N VAL A 101 -0.40 8.34 12.90
CA VAL A 101 -1.79 8.09 12.51
C VAL A 101 -2.75 8.87 13.40
N THR A 102 -2.59 8.79 14.72
CA THR A 102 -3.43 9.51 15.69
C THR A 102 -3.24 11.01 15.58
N LYS A 103 -2.01 11.48 15.40
CA LYS A 103 -1.71 12.90 15.15
C LYS A 103 -2.40 13.40 13.87
N LYS A 104 -2.30 12.64 12.78
CA LYS A 104 -2.96 12.94 11.50
C LYS A 104 -4.49 12.93 11.62
N GLN A 105 -5.06 11.94 12.31
CA GLN A 105 -6.50 11.85 12.54
C GLN A 105 -6.99 13.05 13.35
N THR A 106 -6.33 13.37 14.46
CA THR A 106 -6.65 14.53 15.31
C THR A 106 -6.57 15.84 14.54
N LEU A 107 -5.52 16.03 13.72
CA LEU A 107 -5.38 17.19 12.84
C LEU A 107 -6.56 17.30 11.86
N THR A 108 -6.90 16.17 11.22
CA THR A 108 -7.94 16.11 10.19
C THR A 108 -9.32 16.40 10.80
N GLU A 109 -9.62 15.83 11.95
CA GLU A 109 -10.87 16.05 12.69
C GLU A 109 -10.97 17.50 13.17
N TYR A 110 -9.92 18.02 13.81
CA TYR A 110 -9.85 19.41 14.28
C TYR A 110 -10.08 20.40 13.14
N PHE A 111 -9.35 20.23 12.03
CA PHE A 111 -9.46 21.13 10.89
C PHE A 111 -10.83 21.02 10.22
N SER A 112 -11.32 19.80 9.96
CA SER A 112 -12.65 19.57 9.37
C SER A 112 -13.77 20.19 10.20
N GLU A 113 -13.66 20.11 11.53
CA GLU A 113 -14.61 20.78 12.41
C GLU A 113 -14.45 22.30 12.32
N LEU A 114 -13.24 22.84 12.37
CA LEU A 114 -12.96 24.29 12.29
C LEU A 114 -13.52 24.92 11.01
N ILE A 115 -13.39 24.26 9.86
CA ILE A 115 -13.85 24.74 8.55
C ILE A 115 -15.24 24.21 8.13
N SER A 116 -15.98 23.55 9.03
CA SER A 116 -17.30 22.97 8.72
C SER A 116 -18.26 24.05 8.16
N PRO A 117 -18.85 23.85 6.96
CA PRO A 117 -19.70 24.86 6.29
C PRO A 117 -20.92 25.29 7.10
N LYS A 118 -21.45 24.40 7.95
CA LYS A 118 -22.64 24.68 8.78
C LYS A 118 -22.38 25.72 9.87
N THR A 119 -21.11 25.90 10.24
CA THR A 119 -20.70 26.64 11.44
C THR A 119 -19.48 27.54 11.16
N LEU A 120 -19.08 27.69 9.89
CA LEU A 120 -17.94 28.48 9.48
C LEU A 120 -18.18 29.97 9.79
N PRO A 121 -17.34 30.60 10.63
CA PRO A 121 -17.53 32.00 11.00
C PRO A 121 -17.32 32.93 9.81
N ARG A 122 -18.21 33.92 9.65
CA ARG A 122 -18.14 34.91 8.55
C ARG A 122 -17.10 36.02 8.76
N LYS A 123 -16.48 36.08 9.94
CA LYS A 123 -15.51 37.11 10.33
C LYS A 123 -14.24 36.47 10.86
N TYR A 124 -13.10 37.10 10.58
CA TYR A 124 -11.77 36.71 11.06
C TYR A 124 -11.75 36.37 12.55
N VAL A 125 -12.24 37.29 13.40
CA VAL A 125 -12.32 37.12 14.85
C VAL A 125 -13.17 35.91 15.25
N GLY A 126 -14.22 35.61 14.48
CA GLY A 126 -15.07 34.44 14.72
C GLY A 126 -14.31 33.12 14.48
N PHE A 127 -13.45 33.08 13.46
CA PHE A 127 -12.60 31.93 13.18
C PHE A 127 -11.62 31.67 14.32
N VAL A 128 -10.93 32.72 14.78
CA VAL A 128 -9.98 32.66 15.91
C VAL A 128 -10.67 32.16 17.18
N LYS A 129 -11.84 32.72 17.52
CA LYS A 129 -12.65 32.27 18.66
C LYS A 129 -13.02 30.80 18.57
N ARG A 130 -13.38 30.34 17.37
CA ARG A 130 -13.73 28.93 17.14
C ARG A 130 -12.52 28.02 17.31
N ALA A 131 -11.37 28.40 16.75
CA ALA A 131 -10.13 27.65 16.89
C ALA A 131 -9.74 27.48 18.37
N LEU A 132 -9.88 28.54 19.18
CA LEU A 132 -9.61 28.49 20.62
C LEU A 132 -10.53 27.53 21.38
N VAL A 133 -11.84 27.56 21.10
CA VAL A 133 -12.82 26.66 21.73
C VAL A 133 -12.58 25.21 21.33
N LEU A 134 -12.31 24.94 20.05
CA LEU A 134 -11.93 23.61 19.60
C LEU A 134 -10.64 23.17 20.28
N LEU A 135 -9.66 24.07 20.42
CA LEU A 135 -8.39 23.73 21.03
C LEU A 135 -8.60 23.21 22.45
N GLN A 136 -9.57 23.73 23.22
CA GLN A 136 -9.93 23.22 24.55
C GLN A 136 -10.41 21.76 24.52
N ARG A 137 -11.14 21.33 23.49
CA ARG A 137 -11.68 19.96 23.32
C ARG A 137 -10.64 18.96 22.83
N TYR A 138 -9.75 19.39 21.93
CA TYR A 138 -8.69 18.54 21.37
C TYR A 138 -7.43 18.64 22.24
N SER A 139 -7.40 17.85 23.33
CA SER A 139 -6.32 17.88 24.33
C SER A 139 -4.96 17.44 23.79
N LEU A 140 -4.92 16.64 22.73
CA LEU A 140 -3.68 16.19 22.10
C LEU A 140 -2.91 17.32 21.42
N ILE A 141 -3.59 18.39 20.98
CA ILE A 141 -2.93 19.55 20.37
C ILE A 141 -2.33 20.40 21.49
N LYS A 142 -1.00 20.48 21.53
CA LYS A 142 -0.23 21.28 22.48
C LYS A 142 -0.23 22.75 22.09
N ARG A 143 0.00 23.01 20.79
CA ARG A 143 0.11 24.36 20.23
C ARG A 143 -0.46 24.40 18.82
N LEU A 144 -1.10 25.51 18.50
CA LEU A 144 -1.60 25.89 17.19
C LEU A 144 -1.07 27.30 16.87
N GLU A 145 -0.43 27.46 15.73
CA GLU A 145 -0.14 28.78 15.18
C GLU A 145 -1.00 29.02 13.95
N LEU A 146 -1.67 30.17 13.93
CA LEU A 146 -2.36 30.70 12.75
C LEU A 146 -1.55 31.87 12.23
N GLU A 147 -1.10 31.76 10.99
CA GLU A 147 -0.42 32.81 10.25
C GLU A 147 -1.32 33.25 9.10
N VAL A 148 -1.44 34.56 8.92
CA VAL A 148 -2.25 35.19 7.88
C VAL A 148 -1.36 36.16 7.12
N GLU A 149 -1.30 35.96 5.81
CA GLU A 149 -0.55 36.79 4.89
C GLU A 149 -1.52 37.34 3.85
N GLU A 150 -1.63 38.67 3.79
CA GLU A 150 -2.37 39.37 2.74
C GLU A 150 -1.56 39.26 1.43
N LEU A 151 -2.22 38.85 0.35
CA LEU A 151 -1.56 38.75 -0.96
C LEU A 151 -1.89 40.00 -1.78
N ASP A 152 -0.87 40.79 -2.08
CA ASP A 152 -0.97 41.94 -2.98
C ASP A 152 -1.29 41.46 -4.40
N GLY A 153 -2.21 42.16 -5.08
CA GLY A 153 -2.88 41.75 -6.31
C GLY A 153 -2.01 41.58 -7.57
N GLU A 154 -0.69 41.45 -7.45
CA GLU A 154 0.25 41.36 -8.58
C GLU A 154 0.71 39.92 -8.93
N GLU A 155 0.44 38.92 -8.08
CA GLU A 155 0.77 37.50 -8.40
C GLU A 155 -0.22 36.80 -9.35
N ASP A 156 -1.12 37.55 -9.98
CA ASP A 156 -2.16 37.01 -10.86
C ASP A 156 -1.69 36.88 -12.30
N ASP A 157 -1.26 35.67 -12.63
CA ASP A 157 -1.68 35.09 -13.90
C ASP A 157 -1.99 33.58 -13.79
N LEU A 158 -2.04 33.04 -12.56
CA LEU A 158 -2.29 31.61 -12.34
C LEU A 158 -3.77 31.34 -12.05
N PRO A 159 -4.46 30.56 -12.91
CA PRO A 159 -5.83 30.12 -12.64
C PRO A 159 -5.94 29.37 -11.29
N PRO A 160 -7.11 29.45 -10.63
CA PRO A 160 -7.31 28.91 -9.29
C PRO A 160 -7.00 27.41 -9.23
N ILE A 161 -6.01 27.05 -8.40
CA ILE A 161 -5.55 25.67 -8.22
C ILE A 161 -6.58 24.89 -7.41
N LYS A 162 -7.10 23.78 -7.95
CA LYS A 162 -8.20 22.99 -7.36
C LYS A 162 -7.75 22.04 -6.26
N SER A 163 -6.54 21.48 -6.36
CA SER A 163 -5.91 20.60 -5.37
C SER A 163 -4.43 20.37 -5.70
N PHE A 164 -3.62 20.08 -4.68
CA PHE A 164 -2.24 19.61 -4.84
C PHE A 164 -2.14 18.14 -4.46
N VAL A 165 -1.39 17.38 -5.25
CA VAL A 165 -0.85 16.07 -4.84
C VAL A 165 0.58 16.29 -4.39
N SER A 166 0.85 16.10 -3.10
CA SER A 166 2.20 16.22 -2.53
C SER A 166 2.89 14.86 -2.50
N VAL A 167 4.11 14.80 -3.01
CA VAL A 167 4.94 13.59 -3.04
C VAL A 167 6.31 13.90 -2.46
N PHE A 168 6.80 13.05 -1.57
CA PHE A 168 8.13 13.15 -1.00
C PHE A 168 9.02 12.04 -1.56
N THR A 169 10.18 12.42 -2.08
CA THR A 169 11.23 11.52 -2.54
C THR A 169 12.40 11.58 -1.55
N PRO A 170 12.91 10.42 -1.10
CA PRO A 170 14.10 10.36 -0.26
C PRO A 170 15.36 10.75 -1.05
N ASP A 171 16.47 10.91 -0.34
CA ASP A 171 17.84 10.99 -0.85
C ASP A 171 18.32 9.63 -1.37
N SER A 172 17.57 9.06 -2.31
CA SER A 172 17.91 7.84 -3.02
C SER A 172 17.37 7.92 -4.43
N TYR A 173 18.16 7.49 -5.42
CA TYR A 173 17.75 7.37 -6.83
C TYR A 173 16.78 6.19 -7.01
N THR A 174 15.62 6.28 -6.34
CA THR A 174 14.57 5.27 -6.35
C THR A 174 13.28 5.95 -6.78
N TYR A 175 12.72 5.49 -7.89
CA TYR A 175 11.46 6.01 -8.40
C TYR A 175 10.29 5.67 -7.49
N ARG A 176 9.47 6.68 -7.24
CA ARG A 176 8.18 6.58 -6.57
C ARG A 176 7.09 6.91 -7.58
N PHE A 177 6.28 5.90 -7.92
CA PHE A 177 5.11 6.11 -8.76
C PHE A 177 4.07 6.99 -8.06
N VAL A 178 3.39 7.82 -8.85
CA VAL A 178 2.42 8.81 -8.38
C VAL A 178 1.08 8.57 -9.08
N PRO A 179 0.36 7.48 -8.73
CA PRO A 179 -0.93 7.15 -9.35
C PRO A 179 -2.02 8.21 -9.09
N GLU A 180 -1.84 9.08 -8.11
CA GLU A 180 -2.77 10.15 -7.75
C GLU A 180 -2.77 11.30 -8.78
N VAL A 181 -1.77 11.38 -9.66
CA VAL A 181 -1.71 12.39 -10.73
C VAL A 181 -2.25 11.78 -12.03
N PRO A 182 -3.43 12.23 -12.52
CA PRO A 182 -4.07 11.61 -13.68
C PRO A 182 -3.39 12.09 -14.98
N VAL A 183 -2.34 11.37 -15.40
CA VAL A 183 -1.61 11.64 -16.65
C VAL A 183 -2.24 10.99 -17.88
N GLU A 184 -3.08 9.96 -17.71
CA GLU A 184 -3.67 9.21 -18.82
C GLU A 184 -4.57 10.05 -19.74
N SER A 185 -5.23 11.07 -19.16
CA SER A 185 -6.13 11.98 -19.87
C SER A 185 -5.50 13.33 -20.19
N LYS A 186 -4.18 13.46 -20.00
CA LYS A 186 -3.44 14.71 -20.17
C LYS A 186 -2.31 14.55 -21.16
N THR A 187 -1.90 15.67 -21.72
CA THR A 187 -0.69 15.82 -22.54
C THR A 187 0.24 16.90 -21.98
N PHE A 188 -0.09 17.37 -20.76
CA PHE A 188 0.56 18.47 -20.08
C PHE A 188 0.36 18.35 -18.57
N LEU A 189 1.39 18.74 -17.80
CA LEU A 189 1.29 18.90 -16.35
C LEU A 189 2.18 20.07 -15.89
N ALA A 190 1.69 20.80 -14.88
CA ALA A 190 2.47 21.77 -14.13
C ALA A 190 2.67 21.27 -12.70
N PHE A 191 3.85 21.52 -12.15
CA PHE A 191 4.22 21.11 -10.80
C PHE A 191 5.20 22.10 -10.21
N LYS A 192 5.40 22.02 -8.91
CA LYS A 192 6.50 22.68 -8.24
C LYS A 192 7.30 21.68 -7.42
N ILE A 193 8.59 21.95 -7.29
CA ILE A 193 9.50 21.10 -6.54
C ILE A 193 10.43 21.94 -5.66
N LYS A 194 10.73 21.42 -4.48
CA LYS A 194 11.78 21.86 -3.57
C LYS A 194 12.78 20.71 -3.39
N ALA A 195 14.00 20.90 -3.90
CA ALA A 195 15.11 19.93 -3.90
C ALA A 195 16.43 20.66 -4.22
N GLY A 196 17.57 20.16 -3.74
CA GLY A 196 18.88 20.78 -4.00
C GLY A 196 19.43 20.52 -5.41
N CYS A 197 19.17 19.33 -5.97
CA CYS A 197 19.67 18.86 -7.28
C CYS A 197 18.91 17.60 -7.76
N ASP A 198 19.22 17.13 -8.97
CA ASP A 198 18.87 15.83 -9.54
C ASP A 198 17.40 15.39 -9.35
N ALA A 199 16.44 16.23 -9.71
CA ALA A 199 15.03 15.90 -9.66
C ALA A 199 14.60 15.18 -10.94
N ASN A 200 14.25 13.90 -10.83
CA ASN A 200 13.92 13.05 -11.97
C ASN A 200 12.42 12.75 -12.01
N LEU A 201 11.80 12.95 -13.16
CA LEU A 201 10.39 12.65 -13.43
C LEU A 201 10.31 11.73 -14.65
N SER A 202 9.64 10.60 -14.51
CA SER A 202 9.44 9.62 -15.57
C SER A 202 7.98 9.56 -15.99
N LEU A 203 7.73 9.75 -17.29
CA LEU A 203 6.44 9.55 -17.94
C LEU A 203 6.44 8.16 -18.60
N CYS A 204 5.68 7.22 -18.07
CA CYS A 204 5.76 5.80 -18.46
C CYS A 204 4.48 5.33 -19.17
N ALA A 205 4.64 4.45 -20.16
CA ALA A 205 3.52 3.72 -20.76
C ALA A 205 2.92 2.66 -19.82
N VAL A 206 3.75 2.08 -18.95
CA VAL A 206 3.38 0.96 -18.07
C VAL A 206 3.70 1.33 -16.63
N TYR A 207 2.75 1.10 -15.73
CA TYR A 207 2.96 1.32 -14.30
C TYR A 207 3.99 0.34 -13.76
N GLY A 208 4.96 0.83 -12.96
CA GLY A 208 6.03 -0.01 -12.40
C GLY A 208 7.28 -0.13 -13.27
N ASP A 209 7.22 0.25 -14.56
CA ASP A 209 8.36 0.22 -15.47
C ASP A 209 8.82 1.65 -15.80
N VAL A 210 10.05 1.97 -15.38
CA VAL A 210 10.72 3.25 -15.70
C VAL A 210 11.83 3.08 -16.74
N GLU A 211 12.20 1.83 -17.06
CA GLU A 211 13.32 1.52 -17.95
C GLU A 211 12.91 1.49 -19.41
N ARG A 212 11.71 0.96 -19.70
CA ARG A 212 11.20 0.82 -21.07
C ARG A 212 10.00 1.73 -21.28
N LYS A 213 9.81 2.15 -22.54
CA LYS A 213 8.69 3.01 -22.98
C LYS A 213 8.43 4.15 -21.96
N THR A 214 9.49 4.88 -21.67
CA THR A 214 9.52 5.93 -20.64
C THR A 214 10.24 7.16 -21.18
N TYR A 215 9.69 8.34 -20.92
CA TYR A 215 10.41 9.60 -21.10
C TYR A 215 10.88 10.05 -19.72
N GLU A 216 12.19 9.96 -19.46
CA GLU A 216 12.81 10.40 -18.21
C GLU A 216 13.28 11.84 -18.39
N ILE A 217 12.82 12.73 -17.51
CA ILE A 217 13.19 14.15 -17.46
C ILE A 217 13.97 14.37 -16.17
N SER A 218 15.22 14.79 -16.30
CA SER A 218 16.10 15.13 -15.17
C SER A 218 16.30 16.64 -15.11
N LEU A 219 15.90 17.23 -13.99
CA LEU A 219 16.06 18.66 -13.70
C LEU A 219 17.21 18.87 -12.71
N GLY A 220 18.09 19.81 -13.02
CA GLY A 220 19.20 20.16 -12.12
C GLY A 220 20.15 18.99 -11.83
N ALA A 221 20.42 18.17 -12.84
CA ALA A 221 21.42 17.12 -12.81
C ALA A 221 22.84 17.67 -12.63
N GLU A 222 23.75 16.81 -12.15
CA GLU A 222 25.18 17.13 -11.94
C GLU A 222 25.36 18.36 -11.04
N ASN A 223 24.85 18.25 -9.80
CA ASN A 223 24.88 19.34 -8.83
C ASN A 223 24.17 20.60 -9.34
N ASN A 224 22.99 20.45 -9.95
CA ASN A 224 22.15 21.56 -10.38
C ASN A 224 22.79 22.42 -11.49
N ALA A 225 23.56 21.79 -12.40
CA ALA A 225 24.25 22.45 -13.50
C ALA A 225 23.62 22.20 -14.88
N ARG A 226 22.92 21.07 -15.06
CA ARG A 226 22.29 20.73 -16.36
C ARG A 226 20.97 20.02 -16.21
N SER A 227 20.17 19.98 -17.27
CA SER A 227 18.93 19.21 -17.33
C SER A 227 18.87 18.44 -18.64
N PHE A 228 18.17 17.30 -18.69
CA PHE A 228 18.08 16.49 -19.90
C PHE A 228 16.80 15.64 -19.98
N ILE A 229 16.50 15.17 -21.18
CA ILE A 229 15.47 14.15 -21.47
C ILE A 229 16.17 12.87 -21.96
N ARG A 230 15.76 11.71 -21.45
CA ARG A 230 16.19 10.38 -21.86
C ARG A 230 15.02 9.50 -22.29
N ASP A 231 15.33 8.53 -23.13
CA ASP A 231 14.42 7.47 -23.59
C ASP A 231 14.64 6.22 -22.74
N GLY A 232 13.92 6.12 -21.62
CA GLY A 232 14.09 5.12 -20.55
C GLY A 232 15.02 5.57 -19.43
N SER A 233 14.79 5.12 -18.19
CA SER A 233 15.72 5.32 -17.08
C SER A 233 17.01 4.55 -17.38
N LEU A 234 18.13 5.27 -17.54
CA LEU A 234 19.43 4.77 -18.07
C LEU A 234 19.53 4.67 -19.60
N GLY A 235 18.55 5.18 -20.34
CA GLY A 235 18.60 5.30 -21.78
C GLY A 235 19.50 6.43 -22.28
N PRO A 236 19.72 6.53 -23.60
CA PRO A 236 20.48 7.62 -24.19
C PRO A 236 19.78 8.97 -24.01
N ILE A 237 20.57 10.02 -23.73
CA ILE A 237 20.10 11.40 -23.69
C ILE A 237 19.66 11.82 -25.09
N LYS A 238 18.47 12.44 -25.18
CA LYS A 238 17.85 12.89 -26.42
C LYS A 238 17.80 14.41 -26.56
N ALA A 239 17.73 15.10 -25.44
CA ALA A 239 17.85 16.55 -25.36
C ALA A 239 18.55 16.90 -24.06
N GLU A 240 19.42 17.90 -24.07
CA GLU A 240 20.08 18.42 -22.87
C GLU A 240 20.23 19.93 -22.96
N SER A 241 20.34 20.58 -21.79
CA SER A 241 20.56 22.02 -21.68
C SER A 241 21.30 22.35 -20.39
N HIS A 242 22.07 23.44 -20.41
CA HIS A 242 22.77 23.93 -19.24
C HIS A 242 21.80 24.76 -18.38
N THR A 243 21.59 24.37 -17.12
CA THR A 243 20.57 24.94 -16.24
C THR A 243 21.14 25.10 -14.84
N VAL A 244 21.89 26.20 -14.63
CA VAL A 244 22.59 26.48 -13.38
C VAL A 244 21.62 26.95 -12.31
N ASN A 245 21.69 26.36 -11.12
CA ASN A 245 20.85 26.71 -9.97
C ASN A 245 19.35 26.66 -10.31
N LEU A 246 18.93 25.69 -11.12
CA LEU A 246 17.54 25.55 -11.54
C LEU A 246 16.64 25.22 -10.36
N LEU A 247 17.05 24.25 -9.53
CA LEU A 247 16.38 23.80 -8.31
C LEU A 247 16.82 24.59 -7.06
N SER A 248 16.04 24.50 -5.98
CA SER A 248 16.36 25.11 -4.68
C SER A 248 15.91 24.21 -3.53
N GLU A 249 16.78 24.01 -2.54
CA GLU A 249 16.46 23.27 -1.31
C GLU A 249 15.62 24.10 -0.34
N ASN A 250 15.52 25.41 -0.53
CA ASN A 250 14.88 26.33 0.41
C ASN A 250 13.47 26.76 0.00
N GLU A 251 13.17 26.79 -1.29
CA GLU A 251 11.90 27.27 -1.84
C GLU A 251 11.33 26.32 -2.91
N PHE A 252 10.02 26.41 -3.14
CA PHE A 252 9.41 25.73 -4.27
C PHE A 252 9.61 26.51 -5.56
N ARG A 253 9.96 25.80 -6.63
CA ARG A 253 10.05 26.37 -7.98
C ARG A 253 9.12 25.65 -8.94
N TYR A 254 8.45 26.42 -9.78
CA TYR A 254 7.49 25.91 -10.76
C TYR A 254 8.18 25.43 -12.03
N PHE A 255 7.67 24.32 -12.53
CA PHE A 255 8.05 23.72 -13.80
C PHE A 255 6.80 23.15 -14.48
N TRP A 256 6.93 22.93 -15.77
CA TRP A 256 5.90 22.27 -16.55
C TRP A 256 6.51 21.33 -17.58
N ILE A 257 5.76 20.28 -17.92
CA ILE A 257 6.13 19.29 -18.93
C ILE A 257 4.93 19.10 -19.86
N SER A 258 5.19 19.08 -21.16
CA SER A 258 4.23 18.66 -22.17
C SER A 258 4.76 17.47 -22.94
N TRP A 259 3.87 16.58 -23.36
CA TRP A 259 4.11 15.48 -24.30
C TRP A 259 3.04 15.46 -25.40
N ALA A 260 2.43 16.63 -25.67
CA ALA A 260 1.44 16.81 -26.72
C ALA A 260 2.06 16.55 -28.10
N ASP A 261 1.28 15.99 -29.02
CA ASP A 261 1.67 15.80 -30.42
C ASP A 261 3.02 15.10 -30.60
N HIS A 262 3.34 14.15 -29.71
CA HIS A 262 4.59 13.40 -29.69
C HIS A 262 5.85 14.28 -29.50
N HIS A 263 5.69 15.42 -28.83
CA HIS A 263 6.76 16.37 -28.54
C HIS A 263 6.91 16.55 -27.03
N VAL A 264 8.02 16.05 -26.48
CA VAL A 264 8.34 16.24 -25.05
C VAL A 264 9.04 17.58 -24.87
N GLN A 265 8.40 18.51 -24.15
CA GLN A 265 8.95 19.82 -23.84
C GLN A 265 8.90 20.08 -22.34
N VAL A 266 9.91 20.79 -21.85
CA VAL A 266 10.04 21.15 -20.44
C VAL A 266 10.44 22.61 -20.34
N GLY A 267 9.75 23.32 -19.45
CA GLY A 267 10.05 24.72 -19.18
C GLY A 267 9.87 25.09 -17.72
N LYS A 268 10.40 26.26 -17.38
CA LYS A 268 10.32 26.84 -16.04
C LYS A 268 9.12 27.78 -15.97
N GLY A 269 8.44 27.78 -14.82
CA GLY A 269 7.20 28.52 -14.64
C GLY A 269 5.99 27.59 -14.58
N ALA A 270 4.81 28.18 -14.45
CA ALA A 270 3.58 27.45 -14.13
C ALA A 270 2.61 27.32 -15.31
N LYS A 271 2.91 27.95 -16.46
CA LYS A 271 2.12 27.83 -17.70
C LYS A 271 2.93 27.13 -18.79
N GLN A 272 2.25 26.31 -19.60
CA GLN A 272 2.82 25.70 -20.79
C GLN A 272 3.41 26.76 -21.72
N GLY A 273 4.59 26.49 -22.26
CA GLY A 273 5.30 27.39 -23.19
C GLY A 273 6.21 28.42 -22.52
N GLN A 274 6.15 28.59 -21.20
CA GLN A 274 7.05 29.50 -20.48
C GLN A 274 8.47 28.93 -20.36
N ASP A 275 9.48 29.75 -20.66
CA ASP A 275 10.90 29.48 -20.40
C ASP A 275 11.31 28.03 -20.72
N ILE A 276 11.08 27.62 -21.98
CA ILE A 276 11.40 26.27 -22.47
C ILE A 276 12.91 26.08 -22.48
N PHE A 277 13.39 25.06 -21.77
CA PHE A 277 14.82 24.71 -21.74
C PHE A 277 15.11 23.28 -22.18
N LEU A 278 14.10 22.41 -22.36
CA LEU A 278 14.26 21.11 -23.01
C LEU A 278 13.17 20.89 -24.06
N SER A 279 13.53 20.25 -25.17
CA SER A 279 12.64 19.99 -26.29
C SER A 279 13.12 18.76 -27.06
N TRP A 280 12.26 17.75 -27.20
CA TRP A 280 12.55 16.53 -27.96
C TRP A 280 11.33 16.04 -28.73
N VAL A 281 11.44 16.02 -30.06
CA VAL A 281 10.43 15.42 -30.95
C VAL A 281 10.63 13.91 -30.98
N VAL A 282 9.61 13.16 -30.53
CA VAL A 282 9.72 11.71 -30.34
C VAL A 282 9.51 10.98 -31.67
N PRO A 283 10.46 10.14 -32.12
CA PRO A 283 10.33 9.36 -33.35
C PRO A 283 9.17 8.35 -33.29
N PRO A 284 8.47 8.05 -34.41
CA PRO A 284 7.30 7.16 -34.45
C PRO A 284 7.48 5.80 -33.76
N ASN A 285 8.66 5.19 -33.88
CA ASN A 285 9.00 3.90 -33.26
C ASN A 285 9.21 3.97 -31.73
N ARG A 286 9.21 5.16 -31.14
CA ARG A 286 9.37 5.42 -29.70
C ARG A 286 8.16 6.14 -29.09
N GLN A 287 7.11 6.36 -29.88
CA GLN A 287 5.88 6.98 -29.40
C GLN A 287 5.03 5.98 -28.61
N PHE A 288 4.50 6.41 -27.47
CA PHE A 288 3.55 5.64 -26.68
C PHE A 288 2.61 6.56 -25.92
N LYS A 289 1.46 6.02 -25.51
CA LYS A 289 0.54 6.73 -24.61
C LYS A 289 1.11 6.69 -23.19
N VAL A 290 1.26 7.86 -22.57
CA VAL A 290 1.65 7.98 -21.17
C VAL A 290 0.47 7.58 -20.30
N ASN A 291 0.63 6.56 -19.47
CA ASN A 291 -0.43 6.05 -18.58
C ASN A 291 -0.08 6.21 -17.09
N SER A 292 1.21 6.34 -16.76
CA SER A 292 1.66 6.50 -15.38
C SER A 292 2.86 7.45 -15.28
N MET A 293 3.13 7.91 -14.07
CA MET A 293 4.25 8.79 -13.78
C MET A 293 4.96 8.36 -12.50
N ALA A 294 6.28 8.56 -12.45
CA ALA A 294 7.09 8.37 -11.25
C ALA A 294 8.06 9.54 -11.05
N VAL A 295 8.46 9.76 -9.81
CA VAL A 295 9.47 10.78 -9.45
C VAL A 295 10.56 10.21 -8.55
N ALA A 296 11.77 10.76 -8.65
CA ALA A 296 12.92 10.43 -7.81
C ALA A 296 13.79 11.67 -7.59
N THR A 297 14.60 11.63 -6.54
CA THR A 297 15.73 12.55 -6.34
C THR A 297 17.03 11.74 -6.21
N SER A 298 18.20 12.33 -6.37
CA SER A 298 19.46 11.57 -6.22
C SER A 298 19.79 11.24 -4.76
N ARG A 299 20.94 10.60 -4.55
CA ARG A 299 21.47 10.27 -3.22
C ARG A 299 21.91 11.50 -2.40
N GLN A 300 21.89 12.68 -2.99
CA GLN A 300 22.40 13.90 -2.37
C GLN A 300 21.29 14.81 -1.83
N THR A 301 20.04 14.59 -2.21
CA THR A 301 18.95 15.50 -1.83
C THR A 301 17.60 14.80 -1.69
N LYS A 302 16.75 15.35 -0.83
CA LYS A 302 15.35 14.96 -0.72
C LYS A 302 14.51 15.88 -1.59
N GLY A 303 13.44 15.36 -2.16
CA GLY A 303 12.51 16.14 -2.97
C GLY A 303 11.16 16.25 -2.30
N GLN A 304 10.59 17.45 -2.31
CA GLN A 304 9.17 17.69 -2.08
C GLN A 304 8.55 18.19 -3.38
N TRP A 305 7.64 17.39 -3.94
CA TRP A 305 6.94 17.64 -5.19
C TRP A 305 5.49 18.01 -4.91
N GLU A 306 4.95 18.98 -5.62
CA GLU A 306 3.52 19.32 -5.58
C GLU A 306 2.98 19.47 -7.00
N PHE A 307 2.09 18.57 -7.38
CA PHE A 307 1.44 18.57 -8.70
C PHE A 307 0.14 19.37 -8.62
N ALA A 308 0.00 20.42 -9.43
CA ALA A 308 -1.15 21.30 -9.42
C ALA A 308 -2.22 20.84 -10.43
N GLU A 309 -3.48 20.74 -9.99
CA GLU A 309 -4.62 20.64 -10.90
C GLU A 309 -5.11 22.06 -11.24
N ILE A 310 -4.72 22.56 -12.41
CA ILE A 310 -5.07 23.89 -12.93
C ILE A 310 -6.47 23.86 -13.57
N ILE A 311 -7.34 24.83 -13.21
CA ILE A 311 -8.65 25.03 -13.84
C ILE A 311 -8.48 25.81 -15.15
N ASP A 312 -9.05 25.32 -16.25
CA ASP A 312 -9.24 26.15 -17.43
C ASP A 312 -10.39 27.14 -17.18
N ALA A 313 -10.17 28.44 -17.42
CA ALA A 313 -11.06 29.52 -17.02
C ALA A 313 -12.49 29.40 -17.60
N LYS A 314 -12.65 28.63 -18.68
CA LYS A 314 -13.94 28.38 -19.36
C LYS A 314 -14.88 27.41 -18.62
N ASP A 315 -14.42 26.73 -17.58
CA ASP A 315 -15.15 25.59 -16.98
C ASP A 315 -15.91 25.88 -15.67
N LEU A 316 -16.00 27.14 -15.25
CA LEU A 316 -16.70 27.54 -14.01
C LEU A 316 -18.21 27.65 -14.21
N ASN A 317 -18.95 26.55 -13.98
CA ASN A 317 -20.37 26.63 -13.66
C ASN A 317 -20.82 25.62 -12.59
N LYS A 318 -21.63 26.09 -11.62
CA LYS A 318 -21.98 25.46 -10.32
C LYS A 318 -22.54 24.03 -10.42
N ASN A 319 -23.19 23.67 -11.54
CA ASN A 319 -23.74 22.34 -11.77
C ASN A 319 -22.67 21.24 -11.99
N LYS A 320 -21.43 21.60 -12.33
CA LYS A 320 -20.35 20.64 -12.59
C LYS A 320 -19.65 20.14 -11.32
N ARG A 321 -19.69 20.83 -10.16
CA ARG A 321 -19.03 20.35 -8.92
C ARG A 321 -19.61 19.02 -8.44
N ASN A 322 -20.93 18.87 -8.50
CA ASN A 322 -21.60 17.60 -8.21
C ASN A 322 -21.33 16.58 -9.32
N LYS A 323 -21.33 16.98 -10.60
CA LYS A 323 -21.03 16.10 -11.73
C LYS A 323 -19.59 15.56 -11.70
N ILE A 324 -18.61 16.36 -11.29
CA ILE A 324 -17.19 15.98 -11.14
C ILE A 324 -16.99 15.12 -9.90
N LYS A 325 -17.62 15.45 -8.76
CA LYS A 325 -17.61 14.57 -7.57
C LYS A 325 -18.24 13.21 -7.87
N LEU A 326 -19.37 13.19 -8.58
CA LEU A 326 -19.97 11.94 -9.06
C LEU A 326 -19.03 11.23 -10.04
N SER A 327 -18.41 11.94 -10.99
CA SER A 327 -17.49 11.36 -11.97
C SER A 327 -16.26 10.74 -11.30
N LEU A 328 -15.64 11.41 -10.33
CA LEU A 328 -14.48 10.91 -9.59
C LEU A 328 -14.86 9.75 -8.67
N LEU A 329 -16.02 9.82 -8.00
CA LEU A 329 -16.56 8.72 -7.22
C LEU A 329 -16.77 7.48 -8.09
N TRP A 330 -17.31 7.69 -9.30
CA TRP A 330 -17.57 6.61 -10.24
C TRP A 330 -16.31 6.08 -10.93
N LEU A 331 -15.30 6.91 -11.17
CA LEU A 331 -13.95 6.48 -11.56
C LEU A 331 -13.32 5.58 -10.47
N ALA A 332 -13.39 6.00 -9.20
CA ALA A 332 -12.89 5.20 -8.08
C ALA A 332 -13.66 3.89 -7.93
N LYS A 333 -15.00 3.90 -8.09
CA LYS A 333 -15.82 2.68 -8.08
C LYS A 333 -15.51 1.76 -9.25
N LYS A 334 -15.29 2.31 -10.45
CA LYS A 334 -14.87 1.55 -11.64
C LYS A 334 -13.53 0.87 -11.41
N GLN A 335 -12.54 1.62 -10.91
CA GLN A 335 -11.22 1.07 -10.57
C GLN A 335 -11.30 0.01 -9.47
N LYS A 336 -12.14 0.23 -8.46
CA LYS A 336 -12.38 -0.76 -7.41
C LYS A 336 -13.07 -2.02 -7.94
N MET A 337 -14.03 -1.90 -8.87
CA MET A 337 -14.65 -3.06 -9.53
C MET A 337 -13.61 -3.85 -10.33
N LEU A 338 -12.75 -3.16 -11.08
CA LEU A 338 -11.66 -3.79 -11.82
C LEU A 338 -10.70 -4.50 -10.87
N GLN A 339 -10.25 -3.82 -9.81
CA GLN A 339 -9.38 -4.41 -8.79
C GLN A 339 -10.03 -5.62 -8.11
N VAL A 340 -11.32 -5.58 -7.78
CA VAL A 340 -12.02 -6.75 -7.20
C VAL A 340 -12.07 -7.91 -8.19
N LEU A 341 -12.22 -7.64 -9.48
CA LEU A 341 -12.19 -8.67 -10.53
C LEU A 341 -10.78 -9.20 -10.77
N GLU A 342 -9.74 -8.38 -10.66
CA GLU A 342 -8.33 -8.77 -10.70
C GLU A 342 -7.96 -9.64 -9.50
N ASP A 343 -8.27 -9.16 -8.30
CA ASP A 343 -8.07 -9.88 -7.04
C ASP A 343 -8.85 -11.20 -7.05
N ALA A 344 -9.96 -11.29 -7.78
CA ALA A 344 -10.74 -12.51 -7.91
C ALA A 344 -10.25 -13.46 -8.98
N TYR A 345 -9.70 -12.94 -10.08
CA TYR A 345 -9.26 -13.73 -11.22
C TYR A 345 -8.36 -14.89 -10.77
N PRO A 346 -8.54 -16.11 -11.33
CA PRO A 346 -9.39 -16.47 -12.47
C PRO A 346 -10.88 -16.77 -12.15
N ILE A 347 -11.35 -16.44 -10.96
CA ILE A 347 -12.72 -16.70 -10.52
C ILE A 347 -13.66 -15.59 -11.01
N SER A 348 -14.79 -15.99 -11.61
CA SER A 348 -15.88 -15.10 -11.99
C SER A 348 -16.73 -14.68 -10.77
N ILE A 349 -17.25 -13.46 -10.78
CA ILE A 349 -18.01 -12.86 -9.69
C ILE A 349 -19.40 -12.46 -10.17
N THR A 350 -20.42 -12.75 -9.36
CA THR A 350 -21.77 -12.25 -9.61
C THR A 350 -21.86 -10.74 -9.37
N THR A 351 -22.76 -10.09 -10.09
CA THR A 351 -23.00 -8.65 -9.99
C THR A 351 -23.34 -8.23 -8.56
N ASN A 352 -24.12 -9.04 -7.83
CA ASN A 352 -24.49 -8.76 -6.45
C ASN A 352 -23.25 -8.74 -5.53
N THR A 353 -22.40 -9.77 -5.61
CA THR A 353 -21.17 -9.85 -4.82
C THR A 353 -20.20 -8.72 -5.15
N LEU A 354 -20.01 -8.44 -6.45
CA LEU A 354 -19.14 -7.35 -6.93
C LEU A 354 -19.62 -5.98 -6.43
N PHE A 355 -20.91 -5.70 -6.53
CA PHE A 355 -21.52 -4.43 -6.12
C PHE A 355 -21.50 -4.23 -4.61
N ARG A 356 -21.73 -5.29 -3.82
CA ARG A 356 -21.59 -5.28 -2.37
C ARG A 356 -20.17 -4.88 -1.96
N LYS A 357 -19.14 -5.51 -2.56
CA LYS A 357 -17.72 -5.20 -2.30
C LYS A 357 -17.32 -3.79 -2.72
N CYS A 358 -17.90 -3.30 -3.80
CA CYS A 358 -17.64 -1.95 -4.33
C CYS A 358 -18.52 -0.87 -3.70
N THR A 359 -19.28 -1.20 -2.65
CA THR A 359 -20.19 -0.28 -1.94
C THR A 359 -21.12 0.49 -2.89
N VAL A 360 -21.65 -0.23 -3.89
CA VAL A 360 -22.65 0.28 -4.85
C VAL A 360 -24.02 0.28 -4.17
N LYS A 361 -24.72 1.41 -4.21
CA LYS A 361 -26.07 1.55 -3.63
C LYS A 361 -27.10 0.93 -4.57
N GLN A 362 -28.25 0.52 -4.03
CA GLN A 362 -29.32 -0.10 -4.83
C GLN A 362 -29.79 0.78 -6.00
N GLY A 363 -29.92 2.10 -5.79
CA GLY A 363 -30.28 3.07 -6.84
C GLY A 363 -29.18 3.34 -7.89
N ASP A 364 -27.96 2.84 -7.68
CA ASP A 364 -26.80 3.07 -8.54
C ASP A 364 -26.47 1.84 -9.43
N THR A 365 -27.24 0.76 -9.30
CA THR A 365 -26.97 -0.55 -9.94
C THR A 365 -26.88 -0.46 -11.47
N ILE A 366 -27.80 0.26 -12.12
CA ILE A 366 -27.81 0.45 -13.58
C ILE A 366 -26.51 1.12 -14.04
N THR A 367 -26.09 2.19 -13.38
CA THR A 367 -24.84 2.91 -13.70
C THR A 367 -23.62 2.01 -13.56
N ALA A 368 -23.58 1.17 -12.51
CA ALA A 368 -22.50 0.22 -12.31
C ALA A 368 -22.47 -0.86 -13.41
N VAL A 369 -23.63 -1.36 -13.86
CA VAL A 369 -23.70 -2.31 -15.00
C VAL A 369 -23.22 -1.66 -16.30
N VAL A 370 -23.60 -0.40 -16.55
CA VAL A 370 -23.11 0.35 -17.72
C VAL A 370 -21.58 0.45 -17.72
N MET A 371 -20.96 0.62 -16.54
CA MET A 371 -19.50 0.64 -16.42
C MET A 371 -18.84 -0.71 -16.68
N LEU A 372 -19.44 -1.80 -16.21
CA LEU A 372 -18.97 -3.14 -16.51
C LEU A 372 -19.03 -3.42 -18.01
N LYS A 373 -20.11 -2.99 -18.68
CA LYS A 373 -20.24 -3.06 -20.14
C LYS A 373 -19.23 -2.19 -20.89
N ASP A 374 -18.87 -1.02 -20.36
CA ASP A 374 -17.77 -0.20 -20.91
C ASP A 374 -16.41 -0.90 -20.76
N MET A 375 -16.14 -1.51 -19.61
CA MET A 375 -14.91 -2.28 -19.38
C MET A 375 -14.84 -3.53 -20.28
N GLU A 376 -15.98 -4.17 -20.54
CA GLU A 376 -16.07 -5.31 -21.45
C GLU A 376 -15.76 -4.93 -22.89
N LYS A 377 -16.30 -3.80 -23.38
CA LYS A 377 -15.93 -3.26 -24.71
C LYS A 377 -14.44 -2.96 -24.84
N LYS A 378 -13.78 -2.63 -23.73
CA LYS A 378 -12.33 -2.37 -23.67
C LYS A 378 -11.50 -3.63 -23.51
N GLY A 379 -12.13 -4.80 -23.44
CA GLY A 379 -11.45 -6.08 -23.27
C GLY A 379 -10.85 -6.28 -21.87
N LEU A 380 -11.24 -5.48 -20.87
CA LEU A 380 -10.73 -5.61 -19.51
C LEU A 380 -11.46 -6.69 -18.72
N VAL A 381 -12.76 -6.87 -19.00
CA VAL A 381 -13.63 -7.85 -18.32
C VAL A 381 -14.53 -8.52 -19.35
N ARG A 382 -15.22 -9.59 -18.98
CA ARG A 382 -16.22 -10.26 -19.81
C ARG A 382 -17.39 -10.71 -18.96
N GLU A 383 -18.60 -10.51 -19.45
CA GLU A 383 -19.79 -11.14 -18.93
C GLU A 383 -19.89 -12.56 -19.51
N VAL A 384 -19.61 -13.57 -18.69
CA VAL A 384 -19.59 -14.97 -19.14
C VAL A 384 -20.98 -15.58 -19.18
N GLU A 385 -21.85 -15.10 -18.28
CA GLU A 385 -23.28 -15.38 -18.20
C GLU A 385 -23.99 -14.14 -17.66
N LYS A 386 -25.31 -14.03 -17.81
CA LYS A 386 -26.07 -12.85 -17.40
C LYS A 386 -25.82 -12.53 -15.92
N GLY A 387 -25.16 -11.41 -15.66
CA GLY A 387 -24.82 -10.92 -14.33
C GLY A 387 -23.55 -11.52 -13.71
N VAL A 388 -22.76 -12.31 -14.45
CA VAL A 388 -21.54 -12.98 -13.98
C VAL A 388 -20.33 -12.48 -14.77
N TRP A 389 -19.36 -11.91 -14.07
CA TRP A 389 -18.25 -11.16 -14.65
C TRP A 389 -16.88 -11.77 -14.32
N ILE A 390 -15.97 -11.79 -15.28
CA ILE A 390 -14.58 -12.23 -15.10
C ILE A 390 -13.60 -11.18 -15.65
N ARG A 391 -12.41 -11.04 -15.05
CA ARG A 391 -11.30 -10.26 -15.63
C ARG A 391 -10.79 -10.98 -16.89
N MET A 392 -10.40 -10.21 -17.89
CA MET A 392 -9.81 -10.71 -19.14
C MET A 392 -8.30 -10.43 -19.16
N GLN A 393 -7.46 -11.43 -19.37
CA GLN A 393 -6.03 -11.18 -19.60
C GLN A 393 -5.80 -10.51 -20.96
N ASN A 394 -4.83 -9.60 -21.04
CA ASN A 394 -4.47 -8.94 -22.30
C ASN A 394 -3.80 -9.93 -23.26
N LYS A 395 -3.88 -9.68 -24.58
CA LYS A 395 -3.28 -10.58 -25.60
C LYS A 395 -1.78 -10.80 -25.46
N GLU A 396 -1.06 -9.86 -24.84
CA GLU A 396 0.37 -9.97 -24.50
C GLU A 396 0.61 -10.82 -23.23
N GLU A 397 -0.39 -11.01 -22.37
CA GLU A 397 -0.33 -11.89 -21.17
C GLU A 397 -0.67 -13.35 -21.52
N ILE A 398 -1.39 -13.56 -22.63
CA ILE A 398 -1.91 -14.88 -23.08
C ILE A 398 -0.82 -15.75 -23.74
N THR A 399 0.37 -15.21 -24.00
CA THR A 399 1.34 -15.81 -24.93
C THR A 399 2.08 -17.08 -24.47
N GLU A 400 1.83 -17.65 -23.29
CA GLU A 400 2.63 -18.81 -22.84
C GLU A 400 1.86 -20.09 -22.45
N HIS A 401 0.54 -20.09 -22.21
CA HIS A 401 -0.20 -21.34 -21.98
C HIS A 401 -1.71 -21.27 -22.25
N ALA A 402 -2.32 -22.40 -22.62
CA ALA A 402 -3.71 -22.46 -23.09
C ALA A 402 -4.72 -22.33 -21.93
N VAL A 403 -5.54 -21.28 -21.97
CA VAL A 403 -6.67 -21.06 -21.05
C VAL A 403 -7.98 -21.44 -21.75
N HIS A 404 -8.68 -22.43 -21.20
CA HIS A 404 -9.92 -22.99 -21.74
C HIS A 404 -11.10 -22.69 -20.81
N MET A 405 -12.09 -21.96 -21.32
CA MET A 405 -13.38 -21.84 -20.64
C MET A 405 -14.25 -23.03 -21.01
N VAL A 406 -14.69 -23.82 -20.03
CA VAL A 406 -15.43 -25.07 -20.27
C VAL A 406 -16.66 -25.18 -19.38
N LYS A 407 -17.73 -25.81 -19.89
CA LYS A 407 -18.89 -26.16 -19.07
C LYS A 407 -18.57 -27.33 -18.14
N ASP A 408 -17.83 -28.31 -18.66
CA ASP A 408 -17.35 -29.47 -17.92
C ASP A 408 -15.86 -29.69 -18.19
N LEU A 409 -15.17 -30.15 -17.15
CA LEU A 409 -13.76 -30.50 -17.26
C LEU A 409 -13.60 -31.73 -18.14
N PRO A 410 -12.49 -31.84 -18.89
CA PRO A 410 -12.20 -33.06 -19.62
C PRO A 410 -12.11 -34.23 -18.64
N MET A 411 -12.64 -35.39 -19.03
CA MET A 411 -12.39 -36.63 -18.29
C MET A 411 -10.90 -36.96 -18.41
N LEU A 412 -10.20 -36.98 -17.28
CA LEU A 412 -8.82 -37.44 -17.18
C LEU A 412 -8.81 -38.89 -16.71
N THR A 413 -7.94 -39.72 -17.27
CA THR A 413 -7.82 -41.15 -16.93
C THR A 413 -6.36 -41.55 -16.79
N GLY A 414 -6.06 -42.52 -15.93
CA GLY A 414 -4.70 -43.04 -15.78
C GLY A 414 -3.70 -41.96 -15.37
N GLU A 415 -2.59 -41.87 -16.09
CA GLU A 415 -1.46 -40.96 -15.81
C GLU A 415 -1.79 -39.47 -16.01
N ASP A 416 -2.90 -39.14 -16.69
CA ASP A 416 -3.35 -37.76 -16.86
C ASP A 416 -3.94 -37.16 -15.57
N GLN A 417 -4.34 -38.01 -14.62
CA GLN A 417 -4.89 -37.58 -13.33
C GLN A 417 -3.78 -37.02 -12.43
N PRO A 418 -3.98 -35.84 -11.81
CA PRO A 418 -2.99 -35.27 -10.92
C PRO A 418 -2.94 -36.02 -9.60
N THR A 419 -1.73 -36.22 -9.08
CA THR A 419 -1.47 -36.84 -7.78
C THR A 419 -1.14 -35.81 -6.69
N ILE A 420 -0.84 -34.57 -7.09
CA ILE A 420 -0.54 -33.46 -6.19
C ILE A 420 -1.48 -32.28 -6.45
N GLY A 421 -2.14 -31.81 -5.38
CA GLY A 421 -2.94 -30.58 -5.38
C GLY A 421 -2.15 -29.39 -4.83
N LEU A 422 -2.20 -28.25 -5.50
CA LEU A 422 -1.59 -26.99 -5.08
C LEU A 422 -2.70 -25.94 -4.85
N ILE A 423 -2.92 -25.56 -3.59
CA ILE A 423 -4.00 -24.63 -3.20
C ILE A 423 -3.39 -23.27 -2.88
N THR A 424 -3.94 -22.22 -3.50
CA THR A 424 -3.55 -20.82 -3.30
C THR A 424 -4.77 -19.97 -2.95
N THR A 425 -4.58 -18.80 -2.36
CA THR A 425 -5.67 -17.88 -1.97
C THR A 425 -5.73 -16.65 -2.89
N LEU A 426 -4.59 -16.00 -3.12
CA LEU A 426 -4.48 -14.72 -3.80
C LEU A 426 -4.00 -14.91 -5.25
N TYR A 427 -4.30 -13.93 -6.10
CA TYR A 427 -3.97 -14.05 -7.52
C TYR A 427 -2.46 -14.14 -7.79
N HIS A 428 -1.64 -13.36 -7.08
CA HIS A 428 -0.18 -13.42 -7.22
C HIS A 428 0.42 -14.74 -6.69
N GLU A 429 -0.22 -15.39 -5.71
CA GLU A 429 0.15 -16.73 -5.27
C GLU A 429 -0.12 -17.75 -6.37
N LYS A 430 -1.29 -17.68 -7.00
CA LYS A 430 -1.65 -18.53 -8.14
C LYS A 430 -0.68 -18.35 -9.30
N LEU A 431 -0.33 -17.10 -9.66
CA LEU A 431 0.66 -16.81 -10.70
C LEU A 431 2.02 -17.41 -10.38
N ALA A 432 2.50 -17.24 -9.14
CA ALA A 432 3.77 -17.80 -8.68
C ALA A 432 3.79 -19.33 -8.78
N VAL A 433 2.71 -20.00 -8.34
CA VAL A 433 2.58 -21.47 -8.43
C VAL A 433 2.51 -21.93 -9.88
N ASP A 434 1.72 -21.27 -10.73
CA ASP A 434 1.60 -21.64 -12.14
C ASP A 434 2.91 -21.46 -12.90
N ALA A 435 3.73 -20.47 -12.53
CA ALA A 435 5.05 -20.26 -13.12
C ALA A 435 6.02 -21.41 -12.82
N MET A 436 5.75 -22.23 -11.79
CA MET A 436 6.55 -23.41 -11.46
C MET A 436 6.19 -24.64 -12.31
N MET A 437 5.06 -24.62 -13.01
CA MET A 437 4.53 -25.76 -13.75
C MET A 437 4.95 -25.77 -15.22
N GLU A 438 5.21 -26.97 -15.73
CA GLU A 438 5.50 -27.27 -17.15
C GLU A 438 4.24 -27.88 -17.82
N ASP A 439 4.17 -27.82 -19.16
CA ASP A 439 3.07 -28.37 -19.98
C ASP A 439 1.66 -28.02 -19.48
N LYS A 440 1.50 -26.78 -19.00
CA LYS A 440 0.30 -26.39 -18.25
C LYS A 440 -0.88 -25.99 -19.13
N LYS A 441 -2.08 -26.36 -18.69
CA LYS A 441 -3.38 -25.96 -19.27
C LYS A 441 -4.31 -25.52 -18.17
N THR A 442 -4.90 -24.33 -18.33
CA THR A 442 -5.84 -23.78 -17.36
C THR A 442 -7.27 -24.00 -17.85
N TYR A 443 -8.11 -24.56 -16.99
CA TYR A 443 -9.53 -24.76 -17.22
C TYR A 443 -10.33 -23.90 -16.26
N ILE A 444 -11.20 -23.05 -16.82
CA ILE A 444 -12.15 -22.24 -16.07
C ILE A 444 -13.52 -22.90 -16.27
N LYS A 445 -13.97 -23.65 -15.27
CA LYS A 445 -15.29 -24.28 -15.26
C LYS A 445 -16.33 -23.27 -14.79
N TYR A 446 -17.24 -22.88 -15.67
CA TYR A 446 -18.35 -21.99 -15.35
C TYR A 446 -19.65 -22.80 -15.17
N LYS A 447 -20.42 -22.52 -14.11
CA LYS A 447 -21.69 -23.20 -13.80
C LYS A 447 -22.80 -22.17 -13.54
N THR A 448 -24.02 -22.49 -13.97
CA THR A 448 -25.22 -21.64 -13.94
C THR A 448 -25.76 -21.28 -12.55
N GLU A 449 -25.32 -21.98 -11.48
CA GLU A 449 -25.89 -21.83 -10.13
C GLU A 449 -24.85 -21.78 -8.99
N SER A 450 -23.54 -21.77 -9.30
CA SER A 450 -22.49 -21.68 -8.27
C SER A 450 -21.16 -21.14 -8.79
N GLU A 451 -20.30 -20.74 -7.86
CA GLU A 451 -18.92 -20.27 -8.06
C GLU A 451 -18.16 -21.03 -9.16
N SER A 452 -17.55 -20.27 -10.08
CA SER A 452 -16.65 -20.79 -11.11
C SER A 452 -15.41 -21.41 -10.47
N GLN A 453 -15.00 -22.56 -10.98
CA GLN A 453 -13.82 -23.28 -10.51
C GLN A 453 -12.68 -23.08 -11.51
N VAL A 454 -11.45 -22.98 -11.01
CA VAL A 454 -10.29 -22.85 -11.89
C VAL A 454 -9.22 -23.84 -11.50
N TYR A 455 -8.83 -24.65 -12.47
CA TYR A 455 -7.81 -25.66 -12.33
C TYR A 455 -6.74 -25.43 -13.37
N THR A 456 -5.48 -25.41 -12.97
CA THR A 456 -4.35 -25.44 -13.91
C THR A 456 -3.67 -26.77 -13.73
N LEU A 457 -3.75 -27.61 -14.77
CA LEU A 457 -3.12 -28.92 -14.82
C LEU A 457 -1.78 -28.80 -15.52
N GLY A 458 -0.78 -29.49 -15.04
CA GLY A 458 0.57 -29.48 -15.61
C GLY A 458 1.49 -30.43 -14.88
N ASN A 459 2.78 -30.27 -15.10
CA ASN A 459 3.81 -31.16 -14.55
C ASN A 459 4.79 -30.36 -13.67
N ILE A 460 5.25 -30.98 -12.59
CA ILE A 460 6.46 -30.57 -11.87
C ILE A 460 7.37 -31.80 -11.79
N GLY A 461 8.39 -31.83 -12.64
CA GLY A 461 9.18 -33.04 -12.86
C GLY A 461 8.29 -34.19 -13.37
N SER A 462 8.41 -35.37 -12.76
CA SER A 462 7.60 -36.54 -13.09
C SER A 462 6.20 -36.53 -12.49
N TYR A 463 5.85 -35.54 -11.66
CA TYR A 463 4.57 -35.50 -10.98
C TYR A 463 3.55 -34.68 -11.77
N ARG A 464 2.38 -35.29 -11.98
CA ARG A 464 1.20 -34.60 -12.50
C ARG A 464 0.55 -33.79 -11.39
N VAL A 465 0.46 -32.48 -11.56
CA VAL A 465 -0.03 -31.55 -10.54
C VAL A 465 -1.23 -30.76 -11.03
N VAL A 466 -2.09 -30.37 -10.08
CA VAL A 466 -3.19 -29.43 -10.32
C VAL A 466 -3.11 -28.28 -9.34
N SER A 467 -3.10 -27.05 -9.84
CA SER A 467 -3.21 -25.85 -9.00
C SER A 467 -4.62 -25.26 -9.08
N THR A 468 -5.11 -24.78 -7.94
CA THR A 468 -6.39 -24.06 -7.82
C THR A 468 -6.22 -22.83 -6.93
N LYS A 469 -7.12 -21.87 -7.11
CA LYS A 469 -7.25 -20.71 -6.24
C LYS A 469 -8.57 -20.78 -5.50
N LEU A 470 -8.53 -20.58 -4.19
CA LEU A 470 -9.73 -20.56 -3.35
C LEU A 470 -10.67 -19.42 -3.77
N ALA A 471 -11.97 -19.71 -3.77
CA ALA A 471 -13.03 -18.72 -3.94
C ALA A 471 -13.23 -17.83 -2.69
N LYS A 472 -12.18 -17.61 -1.89
CA LYS A 472 -12.24 -16.78 -0.70
C LYS A 472 -12.10 -15.32 -1.08
N MET A 473 -13.18 -14.56 -0.94
CA MET A 473 -13.24 -13.13 -1.28
C MET A 473 -13.48 -12.27 -0.02
N GLY A 474 -12.90 -12.64 1.12
CA GLY A 474 -13.07 -11.92 2.38
C GLY A 474 -13.23 -12.87 3.55
N ASP A 475 -13.58 -12.34 4.72
CA ASP A 475 -13.68 -13.11 5.97
C ASP A 475 -15.13 -13.35 6.42
N THR A 476 -16.09 -13.35 5.48
CA THR A 476 -17.49 -13.69 5.83
C THR A 476 -17.68 -15.21 5.90
N GLU A 477 -18.66 -15.69 6.67
CA GLU A 477 -18.99 -17.13 6.74
C GLU A 477 -19.24 -17.73 5.34
N ALA A 478 -19.86 -16.96 4.45
CA ALA A 478 -20.06 -17.38 3.06
C ALA A 478 -18.74 -17.54 2.29
N ASP A 479 -17.75 -16.67 2.51
CA ASP A 479 -16.42 -16.78 1.88
C ASP A 479 -15.63 -17.98 2.44
N VAL A 480 -15.83 -18.32 3.72
CA VAL A 480 -15.25 -19.50 4.36
C VAL A 480 -15.83 -20.77 3.74
N VAL A 481 -17.17 -20.86 3.64
CA VAL A 481 -17.86 -21.99 3.01
C VAL A 481 -17.49 -22.13 1.53
N ALA A 482 -17.28 -21.02 0.82
CA ALA A 482 -16.78 -21.02 -0.57
C ALA A 482 -15.38 -21.66 -0.69
N ALA A 483 -14.48 -21.33 0.25
CA ALA A 483 -13.15 -21.91 0.31
C ALA A 483 -13.20 -23.43 0.59
N GLU A 484 -13.99 -23.87 1.57
CA GLU A 484 -14.20 -25.30 1.87
C GLU A 484 -14.76 -26.07 0.67
N ASN A 485 -15.79 -25.51 0.02
CA ASN A 485 -16.36 -26.11 -1.18
C ASN A 485 -15.34 -26.25 -2.29
N THR A 486 -14.41 -25.30 -2.43
CA THR A 486 -13.33 -25.39 -3.42
C THR A 486 -12.44 -26.61 -3.19
N VAL A 487 -12.11 -26.92 -1.93
CA VAL A 487 -11.32 -28.10 -1.54
C VAL A 487 -12.09 -29.38 -1.82
N THR A 488 -13.34 -29.48 -1.34
CA THR A 488 -14.21 -30.64 -1.59
C THR A 488 -14.37 -30.91 -3.09
N ARG A 489 -14.53 -29.85 -3.90
CA ARG A 489 -14.63 -29.95 -5.36
C ARG A 489 -13.32 -30.38 -6.01
N LEU A 490 -12.17 -29.87 -5.56
CA LEU A 490 -10.85 -30.28 -6.04
C LEU A 490 -10.65 -31.77 -5.83
N LEU A 491 -10.81 -32.25 -4.60
CA LEU A 491 -10.59 -33.66 -4.24
C LEU A 491 -11.63 -34.60 -4.88
N GLY A 492 -12.89 -34.15 -5.01
CA GLY A 492 -13.92 -34.92 -5.71
C GLY A 492 -13.72 -34.98 -7.23
N THR A 493 -13.13 -33.94 -7.84
CA THR A 493 -12.87 -33.90 -9.29
C THR A 493 -11.65 -34.73 -9.66
N PHE A 494 -10.60 -34.69 -8.83
CA PHE A 494 -9.33 -35.38 -9.06
C PHE A 494 -9.08 -36.38 -7.94
N SER A 495 -9.67 -37.57 -8.08
CA SER A 495 -9.68 -38.60 -7.04
C SER A 495 -8.31 -39.25 -6.76
N GLN A 496 -7.31 -39.01 -7.62
CA GLN A 496 -5.95 -39.54 -7.42
C GLN A 496 -5.02 -38.59 -6.65
N ILE A 497 -5.51 -37.43 -6.20
CA ILE A 497 -4.69 -36.54 -5.36
C ILE A 497 -4.35 -37.25 -4.05
N ALA A 498 -3.05 -37.52 -3.85
CA ALA A 498 -2.50 -38.13 -2.64
C ALA A 498 -1.88 -37.08 -1.71
N HIS A 499 -1.36 -35.99 -2.27
CA HIS A 499 -0.65 -34.96 -1.52
C HIS A 499 -1.19 -33.57 -1.84
N VAL A 500 -1.34 -32.72 -0.82
CA VAL A 500 -1.78 -31.33 -1.00
C VAL A 500 -0.79 -30.35 -0.39
N PHE A 501 -0.38 -29.35 -1.18
CA PHE A 501 0.34 -28.19 -0.68
C PHE A 501 -0.58 -26.99 -0.62
N MET A 502 -0.64 -26.34 0.53
CA MET A 502 -1.19 -25.00 0.65
C MET A 502 -0.04 -23.99 0.53
N VAL A 503 -0.04 -23.20 -0.54
CA VAL A 503 1.06 -22.31 -0.91
C VAL A 503 0.57 -20.88 -0.91
N GLY A 504 1.25 -20.00 -0.17
CA GLY A 504 0.82 -18.61 -0.12
C GLY A 504 1.79 -17.68 0.59
N ILE A 505 1.26 -16.59 1.12
CA ILE A 505 2.00 -15.60 1.91
C ILE A 505 1.60 -15.61 3.40
N GLY A 506 2.46 -15.07 4.24
CA GLY A 506 2.19 -14.90 5.67
C GLY A 506 2.98 -13.77 6.30
N GLY A 507 2.69 -13.51 7.56
CA GLY A 507 3.42 -12.59 8.41
C GLY A 507 4.49 -13.32 9.22
N ALA A 508 5.73 -12.84 9.14
CA ALA A 508 6.87 -13.36 9.88
C ALA A 508 6.72 -13.13 11.38
N VAL A 509 7.11 -14.14 12.17
CA VAL A 509 7.33 -13.99 13.61
C VAL A 509 8.82 -13.68 13.84
N PRO A 510 9.17 -12.43 14.19
CA PRO A 510 10.55 -12.07 14.40
C PRO A 510 11.03 -12.52 15.78
N SER A 511 12.29 -12.93 15.85
CA SER A 511 13.06 -12.97 17.10
C SER A 511 13.97 -11.76 17.15
N TYR A 512 13.98 -11.02 18.26
CA TYR A 512 14.79 -9.81 18.39
C TYR A 512 16.24 -10.09 18.81
N THR A 513 16.50 -11.27 19.36
CA THR A 513 17.80 -11.62 19.98
C THR A 513 18.47 -12.84 19.36
N ASP A 514 17.68 -13.73 18.75
CA ASP A 514 18.16 -15.02 18.24
C ASP A 514 17.93 -15.10 16.72
N HIS A 515 19.03 -15.09 15.95
CA HIS A 515 19.03 -15.17 14.50
C HIS A 515 18.42 -16.46 13.94
N ASP A 516 18.59 -17.58 14.65
CA ASP A 516 18.15 -18.88 14.16
C ASP A 516 16.64 -19.05 14.36
N LYS A 517 16.10 -18.35 15.35
CA LYS A 517 14.66 -18.22 15.53
C LYS A 517 14.03 -17.11 14.70
N HIS A 518 14.81 -16.17 14.19
CA HIS A 518 14.34 -14.97 13.51
C HIS A 518 13.88 -15.25 12.08
N VAL A 519 12.63 -14.91 11.78
CA VAL A 519 12.06 -14.96 10.42
C VAL A 519 12.04 -13.55 9.84
N ARG A 520 12.52 -13.38 8.60
CA ARG A 520 12.62 -12.08 7.89
C ARG A 520 11.65 -11.96 6.72
N LEU A 521 11.52 -10.76 6.16
CA LEU A 521 10.75 -10.57 4.93
C LEU A 521 11.46 -11.20 3.73
N GLY A 522 10.68 -11.92 2.92
CA GLY A 522 11.18 -12.72 1.81
C GLY A 522 11.76 -14.09 2.20
N ASP A 523 11.75 -14.45 3.48
CA ASP A 523 11.96 -15.84 3.91
C ASP A 523 10.74 -16.70 3.60
N VAL A 524 10.93 -18.02 3.53
CA VAL A 524 9.86 -19.01 3.45
C VAL A 524 9.73 -19.73 4.78
N VAL A 525 8.52 -19.93 5.26
CA VAL A 525 8.20 -20.77 6.42
C VAL A 525 7.47 -22.02 5.94
N VAL A 526 7.99 -23.18 6.34
CA VAL A 526 7.43 -24.50 6.05
C VAL A 526 6.85 -25.07 7.33
N SER A 527 5.58 -25.48 7.28
CA SER A 527 4.88 -26.02 8.43
C SER A 527 5.49 -27.37 8.85
N THR A 528 6.15 -27.41 10.00
CA THR A 528 6.71 -28.66 10.54
C THR A 528 6.50 -28.72 12.05
N PRO A 529 6.34 -29.91 12.63
CA PRO A 529 6.26 -30.06 14.08
C PRO A 529 7.50 -29.50 14.77
N THR A 530 7.30 -28.76 15.86
CA THR A 530 8.39 -28.24 16.71
C THR A 530 8.58 -29.04 17.99
N ASP A 531 7.62 -29.90 18.32
CA ASP A 531 7.57 -30.71 19.53
C ASP A 531 6.76 -32.00 19.27
N ASP A 532 6.59 -32.80 20.32
CA ASP A 532 5.92 -34.10 20.28
C ASP A 532 4.40 -34.00 20.08
N THR A 533 3.81 -32.79 20.08
CA THR A 533 2.38 -32.62 19.79
C THR A 533 2.05 -32.90 18.32
N GLY A 534 3.05 -32.89 17.43
CA GLY A 534 2.86 -33.08 16.00
C GLY A 534 2.19 -31.89 15.30
N ALA A 535 1.94 -30.78 16.03
CA ALA A 535 1.27 -29.61 15.49
C ALA A 535 2.10 -28.97 14.36
N ILE A 536 1.50 -28.82 13.18
CA ILE A 536 2.12 -28.04 12.09
C ILE A 536 1.40 -26.71 11.87
N TYR A 537 0.13 -26.64 12.26
CA TYR A 537 -0.71 -25.46 12.13
C TYR A 537 -1.64 -25.32 13.34
N VAL A 538 -1.78 -24.10 13.86
CA VAL A 538 -2.60 -23.79 15.05
C VAL A 538 -3.53 -22.63 14.76
N TYR A 539 -4.83 -22.90 14.81
CA TYR A 539 -5.87 -21.87 14.70
C TYR A 539 -6.32 -21.42 16.08
N CYS A 540 -6.38 -20.11 16.31
CA CYS A 540 -6.95 -19.52 17.53
C CYS A 540 -8.32 -18.90 17.25
N SER A 541 -9.38 -19.52 17.78
CA SER A 541 -10.76 -19.06 17.62
C SER A 541 -11.16 -18.00 18.65
N LYS A 542 -10.55 -18.03 19.84
CA LYS A 542 -10.90 -17.11 20.93
C LYS A 542 -9.67 -16.74 21.77
N VAL A 543 -9.62 -15.45 22.13
CA VAL A 543 -8.65 -14.88 23.07
C VAL A 543 -9.42 -14.32 24.26
N GLU A 544 -9.05 -14.73 25.47
CA GLU A 544 -9.62 -14.22 26.71
C GLU A 544 -8.52 -13.66 27.62
N LYS A 545 -8.75 -12.50 28.22
CA LYS A 545 -7.80 -11.92 29.17
C LYS A 545 -7.97 -12.60 30.53
N ILE A 546 -6.87 -13.07 31.12
CA ILE A 546 -6.93 -13.76 32.42
C ILE A 546 -7.23 -12.72 33.52
N LYS A 547 -8.36 -12.87 34.22
CA LYS A 547 -8.90 -11.86 35.17
C LYS A 547 -7.97 -11.55 36.37
N LYS A 548 -6.99 -12.41 36.67
CA LYS A 548 -6.10 -12.31 37.85
C LYS A 548 -4.60 -12.43 37.52
N ALA A 549 -4.22 -12.42 36.25
CA ALA A 549 -2.82 -12.54 35.83
C ALA A 549 -2.52 -11.64 34.63
N SER A 550 -1.25 -11.29 34.44
CA SER A 550 -0.75 -10.70 33.20
C SER A 550 -0.65 -11.80 32.15
N GLY A 551 -1.67 -11.97 31.32
CA GLY A 551 -1.65 -12.95 30.22
C GLY A 551 -3.00 -13.16 29.57
N TYR A 552 -2.99 -13.97 28.51
CA TYR A 552 -4.17 -14.35 27.76
C TYR A 552 -4.33 -15.87 27.79
N SER A 553 -5.57 -16.34 27.77
CA SER A 553 -5.90 -17.73 27.45
C SER A 553 -6.44 -17.82 26.03
N TYR A 554 -6.07 -18.89 25.36
CA TYR A 554 -6.36 -19.11 23.95
C TYR A 554 -7.19 -20.38 23.78
N VAL A 555 -8.26 -20.29 23.00
CA VAL A 555 -8.98 -21.47 22.51
C VAL A 555 -8.42 -21.78 21.13
N THR A 556 -7.78 -22.95 21.01
CA THR A 556 -7.04 -23.34 19.81
C THR A 556 -7.53 -24.66 19.22
N ARG A 557 -7.49 -24.75 17.89
CA ARG A 557 -7.56 -26.01 17.14
C ARG A 557 -6.18 -26.29 16.52
N ILE A 558 -5.72 -27.52 16.66
CA ILE A 558 -4.42 -27.97 16.15
C ILE A 558 -4.67 -28.85 14.92
N PHE A 559 -3.84 -28.68 13.90
CA PHE A 559 -3.84 -29.52 12.70
C PHE A 559 -2.50 -30.23 12.57
N SER A 560 -2.58 -31.53 12.29
CA SER A 560 -1.43 -32.43 12.16
C SER A 560 -1.75 -33.49 11.10
N PRO A 561 -1.04 -33.53 9.96
CA PRO A 561 -1.26 -34.53 8.93
C PRO A 561 -0.91 -35.92 9.48
N LYS A 562 -1.76 -36.93 9.24
CA LYS A 562 -1.47 -38.29 9.70
C LYS A 562 -0.33 -38.91 8.90
N GLU A 563 -0.27 -38.64 7.60
CA GLU A 563 0.83 -39.09 6.75
C GLU A 563 1.99 -38.09 6.77
N GLN A 564 3.16 -38.56 7.20
CA GLN A 564 4.35 -37.72 7.35
C GLN A 564 5.23 -37.65 6.09
N VAL A 565 4.72 -38.08 4.92
CA VAL A 565 5.49 -38.12 3.66
C VAL A 565 6.08 -36.75 3.31
N LEU A 566 5.24 -35.71 3.29
CA LEU A 566 5.67 -34.34 2.96
C LEU A 566 6.57 -33.73 4.05
N THR A 567 6.23 -33.96 5.33
CA THR A 567 7.07 -33.53 6.46
C THR A 567 8.47 -34.14 6.37
N ASN A 568 8.56 -35.45 6.09
CA ASN A 568 9.83 -36.16 5.94
C ASN A 568 10.63 -35.66 4.72
N ALA A 569 9.97 -35.38 3.60
CA ALA A 569 10.61 -34.76 2.45
C ALA A 569 11.19 -33.37 2.79
N ALA A 570 10.43 -32.53 3.51
CA ALA A 570 10.88 -31.21 3.93
C ALA A 570 12.08 -31.29 4.89
N LEU A 571 12.05 -32.23 5.85
CA LEU A 571 13.16 -32.47 6.77
C LEU A 571 14.40 -33.08 6.08
N LYS A 572 14.21 -33.94 5.07
CA LYS A 572 15.30 -34.46 4.23
C LYS A 572 15.98 -33.31 3.48
N MET A 573 15.20 -32.42 2.85
CA MET A 573 15.73 -31.23 2.18
C MET A 573 16.45 -30.30 3.15
N LYS A 574 15.89 -30.07 4.35
CA LYS A 574 16.55 -29.30 5.42
C LYS A 574 17.94 -29.85 5.71
N ARG A 575 18.06 -31.15 5.98
CA ARG A 575 19.34 -31.82 6.27
C ARG A 575 20.32 -31.71 5.10
N GLN A 576 19.85 -31.85 3.86
CA GLN A 576 20.67 -31.68 2.66
C GLN A 576 21.23 -30.25 2.56
N VAL A 577 20.40 -29.25 2.81
CA VAL A 577 20.77 -27.82 2.78
C VAL A 577 21.75 -27.48 3.91
N GLU A 578 21.57 -28.04 5.11
CA GLU A 578 22.44 -27.85 6.27
C GLU A 578 23.80 -28.56 6.12
N SER A 579 23.85 -29.70 5.43
CA SER A 579 25.09 -30.45 5.17
C SER A 579 25.86 -29.98 3.93
N SER A 580 25.22 -29.20 3.05
CA SER A 580 25.84 -28.64 1.85
C SER A 580 26.88 -27.56 2.19
N LEU A 581 27.83 -27.32 1.29
CA LEU A 581 28.79 -26.21 1.45
C LEU A 581 28.05 -24.86 1.54
N PRO A 582 28.56 -23.89 2.33
CA PRO A 582 27.90 -22.58 2.44
C PRO A 582 27.80 -21.80 1.13
N THR A 583 28.65 -22.11 0.15
CA THR A 583 28.65 -21.55 -1.22
C THR A 583 27.80 -22.33 -2.22
N ALA A 584 27.25 -23.50 -1.86
CA ALA A 584 26.38 -24.27 -2.74
C ALA A 584 25.06 -23.52 -2.99
N PRO A 585 24.55 -23.47 -4.24
CA PRO A 585 23.24 -22.87 -4.51
C PRO A 585 22.15 -23.63 -3.76
N ARG A 586 21.14 -22.92 -3.25
CA ARG A 586 19.99 -23.58 -2.64
C ARG A 586 19.09 -24.16 -3.73
N PRO A 587 18.41 -25.29 -3.50
CA PRO A 587 17.57 -25.93 -4.52
C PRO A 587 16.52 -25.00 -5.16
N TRP A 588 16.01 -24.03 -4.39
CA TRP A 588 14.99 -23.08 -4.83
C TRP A 588 15.54 -21.84 -5.54
N ASP A 589 16.84 -21.52 -5.42
CA ASP A 589 17.40 -20.26 -5.95
C ASP A 589 17.19 -20.17 -7.48
N GLN A 590 17.46 -21.25 -8.21
CA GLN A 590 17.29 -21.29 -9.66
C GLN A 590 15.83 -21.11 -10.09
N TYR A 591 14.87 -21.63 -9.31
CA TYR A 591 13.45 -21.52 -9.62
C TYR A 591 12.89 -20.15 -9.27
N ILE A 592 13.47 -19.46 -8.28
CA ILE A 592 13.18 -18.04 -8.03
C ILE A 592 13.61 -17.21 -9.23
N GLU A 593 14.83 -17.38 -9.74
CA GLU A 593 15.31 -16.60 -10.90
C GLU A 593 14.52 -16.93 -12.17
N SER A 594 14.32 -18.22 -12.49
CA SER A 594 13.50 -18.62 -13.64
C SER A 594 12.05 -18.14 -13.51
N GLY A 595 11.46 -18.19 -12.31
CA GLY A 595 10.10 -17.72 -12.08
C GLY A 595 9.95 -16.21 -12.23
N LYS A 596 10.96 -15.41 -11.83
CA LYS A 596 10.97 -13.97 -12.14
C LYS A 596 10.91 -13.74 -13.64
N ASP A 597 11.67 -14.51 -14.41
CA ASP A 597 11.73 -14.40 -15.86
C ASP A 597 10.40 -14.77 -16.53
N THR A 598 9.79 -15.88 -16.14
CA THR A 598 8.46 -16.31 -16.60
C THR A 598 7.37 -15.29 -16.23
N LEU A 599 7.50 -14.65 -15.07
CA LEU A 599 6.53 -13.66 -14.58
C LEU A 599 6.86 -12.22 -15.03
N ARG A 600 7.84 -12.03 -15.92
CA ARG A 600 8.13 -10.69 -16.49
C ARG A 600 6.91 -10.19 -17.26
N GLY A 601 6.61 -8.90 -17.09
CA GLY A 601 5.48 -8.26 -17.79
C GLY A 601 4.11 -8.48 -17.14
N GLN A 602 4.02 -9.25 -16.06
CA GLN A 602 2.82 -9.28 -15.22
C GLN A 602 2.63 -7.94 -14.48
N GLU A 603 1.39 -7.57 -14.16
CA GLU A 603 1.08 -6.34 -13.41
C GLU A 603 1.75 -6.31 -12.02
N SER A 604 2.00 -7.49 -11.44
CA SER A 604 2.70 -7.66 -10.17
C SER A 604 4.22 -7.75 -10.34
N ASN A 605 4.97 -7.01 -9.51
CA ASN A 605 6.43 -7.10 -9.51
C ASN A 605 6.92 -8.23 -8.60
N PHE A 606 7.41 -9.32 -9.20
CA PHE A 606 7.94 -10.49 -8.49
C PHE A 606 9.42 -10.38 -8.10
N HIS A 607 10.08 -9.23 -8.31
CA HIS A 607 11.44 -9.00 -7.83
C HIS A 607 11.48 -8.77 -6.31
N ARG A 608 12.56 -9.20 -5.67
CA ARG A 608 12.76 -8.97 -4.23
C ARG A 608 12.83 -7.46 -3.97
N PRO A 609 12.01 -6.92 -3.05
CA PRO A 609 12.20 -5.55 -2.58
C PRO A 609 13.58 -5.34 -1.98
N MET A 610 14.08 -4.10 -2.01
CA MET A 610 15.40 -3.78 -1.46
C MET A 610 15.48 -4.17 0.01
N ILE A 611 16.61 -4.76 0.43
CA ILE A 611 16.76 -5.30 1.78
C ILE A 611 16.57 -4.27 2.90
N GLN A 612 16.89 -3.00 2.63
CA GLN A 612 16.71 -1.88 3.57
C GLN A 612 15.24 -1.55 3.86
N ARG A 613 14.31 -2.12 3.07
CA ARG A 613 12.87 -2.01 3.30
C ARG A 613 12.35 -3.12 4.21
N ASP A 614 13.14 -4.14 4.48
CA ASP A 614 12.89 -5.03 5.61
C ASP A 614 13.25 -4.26 6.89
N LYS A 615 12.21 -3.81 7.59
CA LYS A 615 12.32 -3.01 8.81
C LYS A 615 11.61 -3.70 9.95
N LEU A 616 12.38 -4.01 10.98
CA LEU A 616 11.87 -4.62 12.20
C LEU A 616 11.52 -3.54 13.23
N PHE A 617 10.33 -3.66 13.81
CA PHE A 617 9.84 -2.78 14.86
C PHE A 617 9.54 -3.59 16.11
N TYR A 618 9.90 -3.05 17.28
CA TYR A 618 9.66 -3.63 18.59
C TYR A 618 8.80 -2.68 19.42
N THR A 619 7.70 -3.20 19.95
CA THR A 619 6.81 -2.48 20.88
C THR A 619 7.24 -2.78 22.30
N LYS A 620 7.77 -1.76 23.00
CA LYS A 620 8.20 -1.85 24.39
C LYS A 620 7.02 -2.05 25.34
N PRO A 621 7.26 -2.51 26.59
CA PRO A 621 6.20 -2.67 27.59
C PRO A 621 5.41 -1.39 27.93
N ASP A 622 6.01 -0.22 27.73
CA ASP A 622 5.38 1.10 27.93
C ASP A 622 4.51 1.55 26.72
N GLY A 623 4.50 0.77 25.63
CA GLY A 623 3.76 1.03 24.40
C GLY A 623 4.56 1.76 23.32
N ASP A 624 5.80 2.17 23.59
CA ASP A 624 6.64 2.84 22.59
C ASP A 624 7.15 1.86 21.54
N VAL A 625 6.97 2.21 20.27
CA VAL A 625 7.47 1.41 19.14
C VAL A 625 8.81 1.97 18.68
N ILE A 626 9.85 1.12 18.71
CA ILE A 626 11.18 1.46 18.22
C ILE A 626 11.53 0.61 17.00
N GLN A 627 12.25 1.19 16.04
CA GLN A 627 12.89 0.38 14.99
C GLN A 627 14.15 -0.26 15.59
N VAL A 628 14.34 -1.55 15.32
CA VAL A 628 15.48 -2.32 15.80
C VAL A 628 16.16 -3.03 14.64
N ASP A 629 17.46 -3.30 14.79
CA ASP A 629 18.19 -4.09 13.80
C ASP A 629 17.81 -5.56 13.91
N HIS A 630 17.90 -6.26 12.78
CA HIS A 630 17.74 -7.71 12.77
C HIS A 630 18.91 -8.37 13.52
N PRO A 631 18.67 -9.45 14.29
CA PRO A 631 19.75 -10.18 14.93
C PRO A 631 20.74 -10.70 13.88
N ARG A 632 22.03 -10.58 14.18
CA ARG A 632 23.11 -11.05 13.30
C ARG A 632 23.34 -12.55 13.48
N PRO A 633 23.63 -13.29 12.40
CA PRO A 633 24.01 -14.70 12.53
C PRO A 633 25.33 -14.84 13.30
N GLN A 634 25.51 -15.96 13.98
CA GLN A 634 26.74 -16.26 14.74
C GLN A 634 27.25 -17.67 14.40
N GLY A 635 28.57 -17.89 14.51
CA GLY A 635 29.17 -19.21 14.35
C GLY A 635 28.89 -19.89 13.01
N PHE A 636 28.32 -21.10 13.06
CA PHE A 636 27.99 -21.89 11.86
C PHE A 636 26.95 -21.20 10.97
N THR A 637 25.94 -20.55 11.55
CA THR A 637 24.87 -19.91 10.78
C THR A 637 25.34 -18.67 10.04
N ALA A 638 26.41 -18.01 10.51
CA ALA A 638 27.04 -16.90 9.80
C ALA A 638 27.68 -17.32 8.47
N ARG A 639 28.17 -18.56 8.38
CA ARG A 639 28.77 -19.09 7.14
C ARG A 639 27.71 -19.36 6.08
N HIS A 640 26.53 -19.82 6.51
CA HIS A 640 25.41 -20.20 5.63
C HIS A 640 24.41 -19.07 5.36
N ASN A 641 24.48 -17.96 6.09
CA ASN A 641 23.61 -16.82 5.87
C ASN A 641 24.06 -16.04 4.64
N ARG A 642 23.13 -15.79 3.71
CA ARG A 642 23.34 -14.97 2.53
C ARG A 642 22.35 -13.83 2.53
N GLU A 643 22.87 -12.66 2.88
CA GLU A 643 22.10 -11.44 2.90
C GLU A 643 21.52 -11.18 1.50
N GLY A 644 20.21 -10.88 1.43
CA GLY A 644 19.53 -10.67 0.16
C GLY A 644 19.08 -11.95 -0.57
N GLN A 645 19.31 -13.15 -0.01
CA GLN A 645 18.72 -14.41 -0.49
C GLN A 645 17.58 -14.92 0.42
N THR A 646 16.68 -15.71 -0.14
CA THR A 646 15.56 -16.31 0.60
C THR A 646 16.08 -17.43 1.50
N GLN A 647 15.78 -17.34 2.80
CA GLN A 647 16.04 -18.41 3.76
C GLN A 647 14.75 -19.21 4.00
N VAL A 648 14.90 -20.50 4.28
CA VAL A 648 13.78 -21.38 4.65
C VAL A 648 13.83 -21.66 6.14
N ARG A 649 12.72 -21.39 6.82
CA ARG A 649 12.51 -21.64 8.24
C ARG A 649 11.45 -22.71 8.40
N TYR A 650 11.60 -23.53 9.44
CA TYR A 650 10.74 -24.68 9.70
C TYR A 650 10.08 -24.49 11.07
N GLY A 651 8.76 -24.62 11.14
CA GLY A 651 8.04 -24.54 12.42
C GLY A 651 6.53 -24.37 12.26
N VAL A 652 5.86 -24.11 13.38
CA VAL A 652 4.39 -24.01 13.45
C VAL A 652 3.91 -22.74 12.75
N ILE A 653 2.85 -22.87 11.97
CA ILE A 653 2.14 -21.74 11.36
C ILE A 653 0.85 -21.49 12.17
N ALA A 654 0.56 -20.24 12.48
CA ALA A 654 -0.61 -19.86 13.25
C ALA A 654 -1.62 -19.07 12.42
N CYS A 655 -2.86 -19.10 12.88
CA CYS A 655 -3.96 -18.40 12.26
C CYS A 655 -4.94 -17.86 13.32
N GLY A 656 -5.62 -16.77 12.99
CA GLY A 656 -6.68 -16.18 13.81
C GLY A 656 -6.54 -14.66 13.90
N GLN A 657 -7.56 -13.94 13.44
CA GLN A 657 -7.52 -12.48 13.35
C GLN A 657 -7.27 -11.79 14.71
N ARG A 658 -7.74 -12.41 15.81
CA ARG A 658 -7.57 -11.87 17.17
C ARG A 658 -6.14 -11.95 17.68
N VAL A 659 -5.39 -13.00 17.32
CA VAL A 659 -3.98 -13.15 17.71
C VAL A 659 -3.06 -12.41 16.76
N ALA A 660 -3.43 -12.29 15.49
CA ALA A 660 -2.59 -11.62 14.50
C ALA A 660 -2.58 -10.08 14.61
N ARG A 661 -3.70 -9.44 15.00
CA ARG A 661 -3.81 -7.97 14.92
C ARG A 661 -3.18 -7.18 16.07
N ALA A 662 -3.03 -7.78 17.25
CA ALA A 662 -2.55 -7.08 18.44
C ALA A 662 -1.15 -7.56 18.83
N ASP A 663 -0.13 -6.71 18.71
CA ASP A 663 1.28 -7.08 18.94
C ASP A 663 1.56 -7.83 20.25
N PRO A 664 1.01 -7.41 21.42
CA PRO A 664 1.26 -8.14 22.67
C PRO A 664 0.65 -9.55 22.66
N VAL A 665 -0.55 -9.69 22.10
CA VAL A 665 -1.25 -10.98 21.98
C VAL A 665 -0.54 -11.87 20.95
N ARG A 666 -0.11 -11.29 19.82
CA ARG A 666 0.62 -12.01 18.77
C ARG A 666 1.92 -12.60 19.29
N THR A 667 2.67 -11.80 20.02
CA THR A 667 3.96 -12.19 20.60
C THR A 667 3.76 -13.28 21.65
N ASP A 668 2.82 -13.08 22.58
CA ASP A 668 2.47 -14.04 23.63
C ASP A 668 2.02 -15.39 23.05
N PHE A 669 1.08 -15.37 22.08
CA PHE A 669 0.61 -16.56 21.37
C PHE A 669 1.73 -17.28 20.62
N ALA A 670 2.59 -16.52 19.93
CA ALA A 670 3.68 -17.09 19.16
C ALA A 670 4.72 -17.78 20.06
N HIS A 671 5.00 -17.21 21.24
CA HIS A 671 5.87 -17.84 22.23
C HIS A 671 5.28 -19.12 22.80
N MET A 672 3.99 -19.14 23.14
CA MET A 672 3.35 -20.34 23.72
C MET A 672 3.28 -21.52 22.75
N ASN A 673 3.10 -21.25 21.45
CA ASN A 673 2.88 -22.29 20.44
C ASN A 673 4.05 -22.46 19.46
N SER A 674 5.23 -21.90 19.79
CA SER A 674 6.43 -21.97 18.94
C SER A 674 6.20 -21.55 17.47
N VAL A 675 5.36 -20.53 17.27
CA VAL A 675 4.92 -20.06 15.94
C VAL A 675 6.05 -19.35 15.20
N LYS A 676 6.15 -19.60 13.91
CA LYS A 676 7.11 -18.96 12.98
C LYS A 676 6.46 -18.02 11.97
N ALA A 677 5.20 -18.27 11.62
CA ALA A 677 4.44 -17.43 10.72
C ALA A 677 2.99 -17.34 11.15
N PHE A 678 2.35 -16.22 10.84
CA PHE A 678 0.90 -16.09 10.86
C PHE A 678 0.36 -16.06 9.44
N GLN A 679 -0.78 -16.70 9.22
CA GLN A 679 -1.53 -16.63 7.98
C GLN A 679 -2.88 -15.95 8.21
N GLN A 680 -3.45 -15.41 7.13
CA GLN A 680 -4.87 -15.03 7.10
C GLN A 680 -5.78 -16.26 7.24
N GLU A 681 -7.05 -16.03 7.58
CA GLU A 681 -7.96 -17.10 8.06
C GLU A 681 -8.23 -18.20 7.03
N HIS A 682 -7.58 -19.35 7.18
CA HIS A 682 -7.68 -20.51 6.29
C HIS A 682 -7.82 -21.84 7.03
N ASP A 683 -8.11 -21.82 8.32
CA ASP A 683 -8.35 -23.02 9.13
C ASP A 683 -9.40 -23.92 8.49
N ALA A 684 -10.52 -23.37 8.02
CA ALA A 684 -11.55 -24.07 7.27
C ALA A 684 -11.05 -24.89 6.06
N VAL A 685 -9.99 -24.44 5.39
CA VAL A 685 -9.37 -25.18 4.27
C VAL A 685 -8.74 -26.47 4.79
N LEU A 686 -8.03 -26.40 5.91
CA LEU A 686 -7.44 -27.56 6.58
C LEU A 686 -8.51 -28.47 7.18
N GLU A 687 -9.58 -27.90 7.75
CA GLU A 687 -10.75 -28.69 8.21
C GLU A 687 -11.36 -29.48 7.05
N SER A 688 -11.50 -28.86 5.89
CA SER A 688 -12.01 -29.52 4.68
C SER A 688 -11.06 -30.60 4.15
N LEU A 689 -9.74 -30.38 4.21
CA LEU A 689 -8.75 -31.42 3.84
C LEU A 689 -8.87 -32.65 4.73
N GLU A 690 -8.87 -32.48 6.06
CA GLU A 690 -9.03 -33.58 7.02
C GLU A 690 -10.40 -34.26 6.87
N GLY A 691 -11.46 -33.48 6.67
CA GLY A 691 -12.83 -33.97 6.50
C GLY A 691 -13.04 -34.79 5.21
N ASN A 692 -12.27 -34.50 4.15
CA ASN A 692 -12.26 -35.28 2.91
C ASN A 692 -11.19 -36.40 2.91
N CYS A 693 -10.64 -36.75 4.08
CA CYS A 693 -9.63 -37.78 4.26
C CYS A 693 -8.33 -37.57 3.46
N CYS A 694 -7.96 -36.32 3.17
CA CYS A 694 -6.64 -35.99 2.66
C CYS A 694 -5.64 -35.99 3.83
N GLU A 695 -4.92 -37.09 4.00
CA GLU A 695 -4.06 -37.31 5.18
C GLU A 695 -2.63 -36.78 5.03
N SER A 696 -2.25 -36.35 3.82
CA SER A 696 -0.91 -35.85 3.49
C SER A 696 -0.99 -34.41 2.96
N TYR A 697 -0.71 -33.44 3.84
CA TYR A 697 -0.70 -32.02 3.46
C TYR A 697 0.42 -31.22 4.13
N LEU A 698 0.84 -30.13 3.48
CA LEU A 698 1.88 -29.24 3.97
C LEU A 698 1.54 -27.77 3.65
N VAL A 699 1.79 -26.86 4.59
CA VAL A 699 1.59 -25.42 4.40
C VAL A 699 2.95 -24.74 4.21
N VAL A 700 3.11 -23.99 3.13
CA VAL A 700 4.35 -23.28 2.77
C VAL A 700 4.03 -21.82 2.49
N LEU A 701 4.58 -20.92 3.30
CA LEU A 701 4.29 -19.50 3.23
C LEU A 701 5.54 -18.66 2.97
N GLY A 702 5.45 -17.69 2.07
CA GLY A 702 6.44 -16.64 1.90
C GLY A 702 6.11 -15.44 2.79
N MET A 703 7.11 -14.87 3.45
CA MET A 703 6.89 -13.80 4.43
C MET A 703 6.85 -12.42 3.78
N CYS A 704 5.75 -11.69 3.95
CA CYS A 704 5.59 -10.35 3.35
C CYS A 704 5.36 -9.21 4.34
N ASP A 705 5.09 -9.50 5.62
CA ASP A 705 5.12 -8.54 6.71
C ASP A 705 5.46 -9.19 8.07
N TYR A 706 5.31 -8.45 9.18
CA TYR A 706 5.49 -8.92 10.56
C TYR A 706 4.14 -9.05 11.33
N ALA A 707 3.06 -9.25 10.59
CA ALA A 707 1.68 -9.36 11.09
C ALA A 707 1.04 -10.66 10.61
N ASP A 708 0.18 -10.64 9.60
CA ASP A 708 -0.58 -11.77 9.05
C ASP A 708 -0.39 -11.99 7.55
N GLY A 709 0.48 -11.22 6.91
CA GLY A 709 0.68 -11.26 5.46
C GLY A 709 -0.26 -10.33 4.68
N SER A 710 -0.76 -9.25 5.29
CA SER A 710 -1.68 -8.27 4.68
C SER A 710 -1.00 -7.05 4.03
N LYS A 711 0.31 -6.83 4.19
CA LYS A 711 1.01 -5.70 3.55
C LYS A 711 1.54 -6.05 2.16
N LYS A 712 1.28 -5.16 1.20
CA LYS A 712 1.42 -5.43 -0.25
C LYS A 712 2.86 -5.48 -0.79
N GLU A 713 3.81 -4.74 -0.22
CA GLU A 713 5.11 -4.50 -0.87
C GLU A 713 5.91 -5.79 -1.18
N TRP A 714 5.84 -6.79 -0.31
CA TRP A 714 6.63 -8.02 -0.42
C TRP A 714 5.83 -9.21 -0.97
N MET A 715 4.51 -9.08 -1.13
CA MET A 715 3.61 -10.21 -1.39
C MET A 715 3.99 -11.03 -2.63
N SER A 716 4.27 -10.37 -3.75
CA SER A 716 4.56 -11.05 -5.02
C SER A 716 5.87 -11.83 -4.93
N TYR A 717 6.96 -11.22 -4.45
CA TYR A 717 8.23 -11.93 -4.25
C TYR A 717 8.10 -13.07 -3.22
N ALA A 718 7.42 -12.82 -2.11
CA ALA A 718 7.18 -13.81 -1.06
C ALA A 718 6.44 -15.05 -1.61
N ALA A 719 5.37 -14.83 -2.38
CA ALA A 719 4.64 -15.90 -3.05
C ALA A 719 5.52 -16.69 -4.03
N LEU A 720 6.36 -16.00 -4.82
CA LEU A 720 7.31 -16.66 -5.73
C LEU A 720 8.32 -17.51 -4.97
N ALA A 721 8.88 -16.99 -3.87
CA ALA A 721 9.82 -17.73 -3.04
C ALA A 721 9.20 -19.01 -2.46
N ALA A 722 7.94 -18.94 -1.98
CA ALA A 722 7.20 -20.10 -1.49
C ALA A 722 6.95 -21.13 -2.60
N ALA A 723 6.51 -20.69 -3.77
CA ALA A 723 6.26 -21.57 -4.92
C ALA A 723 7.55 -22.26 -5.41
N ALA A 724 8.67 -21.53 -5.46
CA ALA A 724 9.98 -22.08 -5.83
C ALA A 724 10.47 -23.15 -4.84
N TYR A 725 10.22 -22.95 -3.54
CA TYR A 725 10.49 -23.98 -2.53
C TYR A 725 9.65 -25.24 -2.77
N VAL A 726 8.34 -25.09 -3.02
CA VAL A 726 7.44 -26.22 -3.30
C VAL A 726 7.88 -26.99 -4.55
N LYS A 727 8.25 -26.29 -5.64
CA LYS A 727 8.82 -26.93 -6.84
C LYS A 727 10.04 -27.78 -6.48
N SER A 728 10.96 -27.21 -5.72
CA SER A 728 12.17 -27.92 -5.28
C SER A 728 11.82 -29.16 -4.46
N LEU A 729 10.82 -29.06 -3.59
CA LEU A 729 10.42 -30.14 -2.69
C LEU A 729 9.79 -31.30 -3.46
N ILE A 730 8.87 -31.01 -4.39
CA ILE A 730 8.24 -32.02 -5.26
C ILE A 730 9.29 -32.77 -6.08
N LEU A 731 10.32 -32.08 -6.57
CA LEU A 731 11.42 -32.71 -7.32
C LEU A 731 12.35 -33.59 -6.46
N THR A 732 12.24 -33.51 -5.13
CA THR A 732 13.07 -34.27 -4.17
C THR A 732 12.31 -35.44 -3.54
N MET A 733 10.98 -35.47 -3.70
CA MET A 733 10.12 -36.61 -3.35
C MET A 733 10.45 -37.79 -4.26
#